data_AF-A0A146M263-F1
#
_entry.id   AF-A0A146M263-F1
#
_cell.length_a   1.000
_cell.length_b   1.000
_cell.length_c   1.000
_cell.angle_alpha   90.00
_cell.angle_beta   90.00
_cell.angle_gamma   90.00
#
_symmetry.space_group_name_H-M   'P 1'
#
loop_
_entity.id
_entity.type
_entity.pdbx_description
1 polymer ?
#
loop_
_entity_poly.entity_id
_entity_poly.type
_entity_poly.pdbx_seq_one_letter_code
_entity_poly.pdbx_strand_id
1 'polypeptide(L)'
;MSFFRKNSHKGVDFKARLEHKLYLAKEDPDPSFDLSNCDLKVVPKGVYSICKVLRKESLILHHNSLTSLAGGGELADLSFITVLDISSNSFTTLPDSISSLTNLRELYLNTNLIKVLPESITELKWLRVLSAPFNRLKKLPSNVGAMEHLEELYLQGNPALCTLPNTLCHCPRLSHLVVDIGRYTHPPNDIVLEGTSAILTFLAAQIGLDYKGVATLRTHDDKTSCANQRNLNYLSSRDLQLQEKILEFEKKKEEKQLESLALEKEIANQKEQEMKVHNTFKEGKDKLMEGLKAQQMKIAQEVLKFQSKKETERSKLIETLKTIEENAESVINKMLDVNKSEREPWRLIQQQELDRIAEETLFHDNLYTEFRKKDILAEMEKMLEMETTKAMEYEGARARVIEESLSKEQEWDRQLLDLLSDRVRDQTLVVDQLSEDERAQEAAVAKLLERNDLESSKLKAQLRIIEQQLSELTKYELKHKRFNMEQIEVELADKRIQLSELLVTILQQQEERKNQLLARLRKMEAHRLEDDVEDYWLVQYQKLLESQTVLNIQLVEQMVLHGVHKHLPLLLGLDLHQITSSLLVEIGVDEQDSVSICKAIQAYLSSQSSPSAPPDPAPSPSAPDYETECVVCMNSQCEMVFVPCGHVCCCQECSQNLRQCPLCRGELEQKVKIIHC
;
A
#
# COMPACT_ATOMS: atom_id res chain seq x y z
N MET A 1 22.51 -20.35 -42.68
CA MET A 1 21.16 -20.04 -42.15
C MET A 1 20.60 -21.29 -41.54
N SER A 2 20.49 -21.36 -40.21
CA SER A 2 19.92 -22.52 -39.49
C SER A 2 18.72 -22.08 -38.67
N PHE A 3 17.64 -22.82 -38.88
CA PHE A 3 16.28 -22.67 -38.40
C PHE A 3 16.14 -22.44 -36.89
N PHE A 4 15.47 -21.35 -36.51
CA PHE A 4 14.97 -21.11 -35.15
C PHE A 4 13.72 -21.95 -34.89
N ARG A 5 13.82 -22.82 -33.88
CA ARG A 5 12.73 -23.63 -33.33
C ARG A 5 11.86 -22.75 -32.42
N LYS A 6 10.74 -22.22 -32.93
CA LYS A 6 9.69 -21.60 -32.12
C LYS A 6 8.73 -22.69 -31.62
N ASN A 7 8.88 -23.10 -30.38
CA ASN A 7 7.76 -23.61 -29.57
C ASN A 7 7.44 -22.53 -28.53
N SER A 8 6.65 -21.53 -28.93
CA SER A 8 6.04 -20.58 -28.01
C SER A 8 4.66 -21.12 -27.67
N HIS A 9 4.43 -21.39 -26.39
CA HIS A 9 3.10 -21.67 -25.86
C HIS A 9 2.14 -20.54 -26.27
N LYS A 10 0.99 -20.93 -26.79
CA LYS A 10 -0.06 -20.07 -27.31
C LYS A 10 -0.74 -19.30 -26.15
N GLY A 11 -0.83 -17.97 -26.26
CA GLY A 11 -1.95 -17.20 -25.71
C GLY A 11 -1.79 -16.50 -24.36
N VAL A 12 -0.66 -16.59 -23.66
CA VAL A 12 -0.44 -15.83 -22.41
C VAL A 12 0.60 -14.76 -22.66
N ASP A 13 0.18 -13.49 -22.66
CA ASP A 13 1.10 -12.36 -22.71
C ASP A 13 1.72 -12.14 -21.32
N PHE A 14 2.81 -12.86 -21.06
CA PHE A 14 3.55 -12.79 -19.80
C PHE A 14 4.03 -11.37 -19.47
N LYS A 15 4.23 -10.52 -20.49
CA LYS A 15 4.64 -9.13 -20.32
C LYS A 15 3.50 -8.28 -19.77
N ALA A 16 2.31 -8.34 -20.37
CA ALA A 16 1.13 -7.65 -19.87
C ALA A 16 0.79 -8.09 -18.43
N ARG A 17 0.97 -9.37 -18.14
CA ARG A 17 0.70 -9.91 -16.80
C ARG A 17 1.72 -9.45 -15.75
N LEU A 18 2.99 -9.30 -16.12
CA LEU A 18 4.01 -8.70 -15.26
C LEU A 18 3.71 -7.23 -14.99
N GLU A 19 3.35 -6.46 -16.02
CA GLU A 19 2.99 -5.04 -15.89
C GLU A 19 1.77 -4.85 -14.98
N HIS A 20 0.74 -5.70 -15.13
CA HIS A 20 -0.42 -5.71 -14.25
C HIS A 20 -0.05 -6.02 -12.80
N LYS A 21 0.77 -7.06 -12.55
CA LYS A 21 1.22 -7.40 -11.19
C LYS A 21 2.10 -6.32 -10.56
N LEU A 22 2.94 -5.64 -11.34
CA LEU A 22 3.74 -4.49 -10.89
C LEU A 22 2.87 -3.27 -10.57
N TYR A 23 1.78 -3.08 -11.31
CA TYR A 23 0.79 -2.04 -11.04
C TYR A 23 0.04 -2.33 -9.74
N LEU A 24 -0.53 -3.54 -9.60
CA LEU A 24 -1.21 -3.97 -8.38
C LEU A 24 -0.31 -3.83 -7.15
N ALA A 25 0.96 -4.24 -7.24
CA ALA A 25 1.88 -4.12 -6.12
C ALA A 25 2.11 -2.67 -5.64
N LYS A 26 1.90 -1.67 -6.51
CA LYS A 26 2.03 -0.24 -6.20
C LYS A 26 0.74 0.38 -5.67
N GLU A 27 -0.41 -0.04 -6.19
CA GLU A 27 -1.71 0.51 -5.85
C GLU A 27 -2.32 -0.18 -4.62
N ASP A 28 -2.10 -1.49 -4.49
CA ASP A 28 -2.62 -2.27 -3.37
C ASP A 28 -1.66 -2.23 -2.17
N PRO A 29 -2.18 -1.90 -0.96
CA PRO A 29 -1.40 -1.87 0.28
C PRO A 29 -1.05 -3.26 0.80
N ASP A 30 -1.42 -4.33 0.07
CA ASP A 30 -1.23 -5.70 0.53
C ASP A 30 0.25 -5.99 0.84
N PRO A 31 0.55 -6.64 1.98
CA PRO A 31 1.92 -6.93 2.38
C PRO A 31 2.58 -8.00 1.49
N SER A 32 1.82 -8.64 0.59
CA SER A 32 2.33 -9.62 -0.36
C SER A 32 2.63 -9.01 -1.72
N PHE A 33 3.76 -9.42 -2.29
CA PHE A 33 4.17 -9.07 -3.63
C PHE A 33 4.32 -10.34 -4.47
N ASP A 34 3.29 -10.62 -5.26
CA ASP A 34 3.25 -11.78 -6.13
C ASP A 34 3.74 -11.48 -7.55
N LEU A 35 4.86 -12.09 -7.92
CA LEU A 35 5.47 -12.10 -9.25
C LEU A 35 5.55 -13.53 -9.84
N SER A 36 4.72 -14.44 -9.35
CA SER A 36 4.66 -15.82 -9.83
C SER A 36 4.19 -15.97 -11.26
N ASN A 37 4.57 -17.08 -11.92
CA ASN A 37 4.10 -17.54 -13.23
C ASN A 37 4.44 -16.60 -14.43
N CYS A 38 5.34 -15.63 -14.26
CA CYS A 38 5.58 -14.55 -15.23
C CYS A 38 6.67 -14.89 -16.27
N ASP A 39 7.11 -16.15 -16.35
CA ASP A 39 8.23 -16.63 -17.18
C ASP A 39 9.49 -15.76 -17.06
N LEU A 40 9.77 -15.28 -15.84
CA LEU A 40 10.92 -14.42 -15.57
C LEU A 40 12.21 -15.24 -15.64
N LYS A 41 13.17 -14.79 -16.45
CA LYS A 41 14.54 -15.33 -16.47
C LYS A 41 15.45 -14.65 -15.45
N VAL A 42 15.17 -13.38 -15.18
CA VAL A 42 15.88 -12.51 -14.26
C VAL A 42 14.84 -11.65 -13.54
N VAL A 43 15.06 -11.35 -12.26
CA VAL A 43 14.19 -10.45 -11.51
C VAL A 43 14.31 -9.03 -12.09
N PRO A 44 13.20 -8.36 -12.44
CA PRO A 44 13.24 -6.99 -12.97
C PRO A 44 13.89 -5.99 -12.02
N LYS A 45 14.64 -5.03 -12.57
CA LYS A 45 15.31 -3.98 -11.79
C LYS A 45 14.28 -3.15 -11.01
N GLY A 46 14.58 -2.88 -9.73
CA GLY A 46 13.74 -2.03 -8.87
C GLY A 46 12.65 -2.79 -8.10
N VAL A 47 12.46 -4.10 -8.34
CA VAL A 47 11.55 -4.93 -7.53
C VAL A 47 11.96 -4.89 -6.06
N TYR A 48 13.25 -4.96 -5.75
CA TYR A 48 13.72 -4.93 -4.35
C TYR A 48 13.52 -3.57 -3.71
N SER A 49 13.73 -2.49 -4.49
CA SER A 49 13.45 -1.14 -4.03
C SER A 49 11.96 -0.91 -3.78
N ILE A 50 11.07 -1.52 -4.58
CA ILE A 50 9.62 -1.49 -4.34
C ILE A 50 9.28 -2.21 -3.02
N CYS A 51 9.84 -3.40 -2.77
CA CYS A 51 9.63 -4.10 -1.50
C CYS A 51 10.05 -3.24 -0.30
N LYS A 52 11.16 -2.50 -0.42
CA LYS A 52 11.65 -1.59 0.63
C LYS A 52 10.73 -0.40 0.86
N VAL A 53 10.35 0.30 -0.22
CA VAL A 53 9.53 1.52 -0.15
C VAL A 53 8.12 1.21 0.36
N LEU A 54 7.53 0.12 -0.13
CA LEU A 54 6.17 -0.30 0.22
C LEU A 54 6.12 -1.26 1.42
N ARG A 55 7.26 -1.53 2.08
CA ARG A 55 7.39 -2.42 3.25
C ARG A 55 6.67 -3.76 3.06
N LYS A 56 6.85 -4.39 1.90
CA LYS A 56 6.25 -5.70 1.61
C LYS A 56 6.90 -6.76 2.49
N GLU A 57 6.07 -7.64 3.07
CA GLU A 57 6.49 -8.71 3.98
C GLU A 57 6.68 -10.04 3.26
N SER A 58 5.98 -10.30 2.16
CA SER A 58 6.14 -11.53 1.39
C SER A 58 6.46 -11.28 -0.08
N LEU A 59 7.45 -11.98 -0.61
CA LEU A 59 7.84 -11.94 -2.02
C LEU A 59 7.70 -13.33 -2.63
N ILE A 60 6.77 -13.44 -3.57
CA ILE A 60 6.39 -14.70 -4.19
C ILE A 60 6.87 -14.69 -5.64
N LEU A 61 7.83 -15.57 -5.94
CA LEU A 61 8.49 -15.70 -7.25
C LEU A 61 8.35 -17.12 -7.82
N HIS A 62 7.40 -17.91 -7.32
CA HIS A 62 7.25 -19.30 -7.72
C HIS A 62 6.83 -19.48 -9.19
N HIS A 63 7.18 -20.62 -9.79
CA HIS A 63 6.88 -20.96 -11.19
C HIS A 63 7.42 -19.92 -12.19
N ASN A 64 8.72 -19.65 -12.12
CA ASN A 64 9.43 -18.82 -13.09
C ASN A 64 10.64 -19.58 -13.66
N SER A 65 11.40 -18.94 -14.54
CA SER A 65 12.60 -19.48 -15.17
C SER A 65 13.87 -18.85 -14.58
N LEU A 66 13.84 -18.45 -13.29
CA LEU A 66 14.93 -17.71 -12.65
C LEU A 66 16.13 -18.62 -12.40
N THR A 67 17.32 -18.10 -12.71
CA THR A 67 18.61 -18.79 -12.46
C THR A 67 19.39 -18.19 -11.29
N SER A 68 19.14 -16.90 -11.00
CA SER A 68 19.76 -16.16 -9.91
C SER A 68 18.83 -15.03 -9.45
N LEU A 69 19.07 -14.54 -8.23
CA LEU A 69 18.45 -13.32 -7.71
C LEU A 69 19.20 -12.05 -8.17
N ALA A 70 20.27 -12.21 -8.98
CA ALA A 70 21.01 -11.09 -9.51
C ALA A 70 20.18 -10.40 -10.61
N GLY A 71 19.69 -9.18 -10.33
CA GLY A 71 18.94 -8.38 -11.30
C GLY A 71 17.87 -7.49 -10.67
N GLY A 72 17.31 -7.86 -9.52
CA GLY A 72 16.26 -7.10 -8.85
C GLY A 72 16.72 -5.81 -8.16
N GLY A 73 18.02 -5.70 -7.91
CA GLY A 73 18.66 -4.65 -7.10
C GLY A 73 19.64 -5.26 -6.10
N GLU A 74 19.86 -4.58 -4.98
CA GLU A 74 20.62 -5.10 -3.84
C GLU A 74 19.72 -5.95 -2.94
N LEU A 75 20.15 -7.16 -2.55
CA LEU A 75 19.37 -8.02 -1.65
C LEU A 75 19.18 -7.39 -0.26
N ALA A 76 20.06 -6.46 0.14
CA ALA A 76 19.92 -5.70 1.38
C ALA A 76 18.65 -4.84 1.43
N ASP A 77 18.07 -4.46 0.28
CA ASP A 77 16.82 -3.70 0.24
C ASP A 77 15.61 -4.53 0.70
N LEU A 78 15.74 -5.86 0.77
CA LEU A 78 14.69 -6.79 1.18
C LEU A 78 14.64 -7.03 2.70
N SER A 79 15.14 -6.10 3.52
CA SER A 79 15.27 -6.25 4.97
C SER A 79 13.96 -6.52 5.71
N PHE A 80 12.80 -6.11 5.15
CA PHE A 80 11.48 -6.28 5.76
C PHE A 80 10.78 -7.59 5.37
N ILE A 81 11.33 -8.37 4.44
CA ILE A 81 10.70 -9.61 3.98
C ILE A 81 10.78 -10.67 5.07
N THR A 82 9.63 -11.27 5.37
CA THR A 82 9.44 -12.41 6.26
C THR A 82 9.24 -13.72 5.49
N VAL A 83 8.63 -13.68 4.29
CA VAL A 83 8.38 -14.87 3.47
C VAL A 83 8.97 -14.69 2.08
N LEU A 84 9.87 -15.60 1.69
CA LEU A 84 10.45 -15.65 0.34
C LEU A 84 10.15 -17.00 -0.31
N ASP A 85 9.33 -16.98 -1.36
CA ASP A 85 9.04 -18.17 -2.16
C ASP A 85 9.69 -18.08 -3.53
N ILE A 86 10.71 -18.90 -3.78
CA ILE A 86 11.39 -19.05 -5.06
C ILE A 86 11.27 -20.48 -5.61
N SER A 87 10.19 -21.18 -5.23
CA SER A 87 9.92 -22.55 -5.67
C SER A 87 9.69 -22.67 -7.18
N SER A 88 9.90 -23.85 -7.74
CA SER A 88 9.70 -24.15 -9.18
C SER A 88 10.44 -23.16 -10.09
N ASN A 89 11.74 -23.01 -9.87
CA ASN A 89 12.65 -22.19 -10.68
C ASN A 89 13.86 -23.03 -11.14
N SER A 90 14.87 -22.39 -11.73
CA SER A 90 16.09 -23.04 -12.23
C SER A 90 17.35 -22.63 -11.44
N PHE A 91 17.21 -22.37 -10.12
CA PHE A 91 18.35 -22.00 -9.28
C PHE A 91 19.35 -23.14 -9.15
N THR A 92 20.63 -22.85 -9.37
CA THR A 92 21.73 -23.82 -9.21
C THR A 92 22.53 -23.62 -7.92
N THR A 93 22.61 -22.36 -7.48
CA THR A 93 23.23 -21.90 -6.23
C THR A 93 22.42 -20.72 -5.69
N LEU A 94 22.41 -20.53 -4.38
CA LEU A 94 21.91 -19.30 -3.76
C LEU A 94 23.09 -18.33 -3.55
N PRO A 95 22.88 -17.01 -3.66
CA PRO A 95 23.91 -16.03 -3.39
C PRO A 95 24.22 -15.94 -1.88
N ASP A 96 25.48 -15.68 -1.53
CA ASP A 96 25.90 -15.49 -0.13
C ASP A 96 25.20 -14.29 0.52
N SER A 97 24.84 -13.28 -0.28
CA SER A 97 24.07 -12.10 0.15
C SER A 97 22.65 -12.40 0.64
N ILE A 98 22.20 -13.67 0.64
CA ILE A 98 20.92 -14.06 1.24
C ILE A 98 20.88 -13.76 2.75
N SER A 99 22.03 -13.72 3.43
CA SER A 99 22.10 -13.36 4.86
C SER A 99 21.67 -11.93 5.18
N SER A 100 21.58 -11.06 4.17
CA SER A 100 21.07 -9.70 4.34
C SER A 100 19.57 -9.64 4.67
N LEU A 101 18.84 -10.75 4.50
CA LEU A 101 17.41 -10.87 4.83
C LEU A 101 17.18 -11.14 6.32
N THR A 102 17.52 -10.18 7.19
CA THR A 102 17.56 -10.40 8.65
C THR A 102 16.23 -10.79 9.29
N ASN A 103 15.09 -10.46 8.68
CA ASN A 103 13.75 -10.74 9.19
C ASN A 103 13.07 -11.96 8.55
N LEU A 104 13.78 -12.71 7.70
CA LEU A 104 13.20 -13.85 6.99
C LEU A 104 12.80 -14.96 7.98
N ARG A 105 11.55 -15.40 7.88
CA ARG A 105 10.94 -16.47 8.68
C ARG A 105 10.69 -17.74 7.87
N GLU A 106 10.29 -17.58 6.61
CA GLU A 106 9.96 -18.72 5.74
C GLU A 106 10.70 -18.60 4.41
N LEU A 107 11.39 -19.68 4.04
CA LEU A 107 12.13 -19.78 2.78
C LEU A 107 11.74 -21.06 2.04
N TYR A 108 11.10 -20.89 0.88
CA TYR A 108 10.68 -21.98 0.01
C TYR A 108 11.57 -22.05 -1.24
N LEU A 109 12.29 -23.16 -1.37
CA LEU A 109 13.26 -23.47 -2.43
C LEU A 109 12.85 -24.70 -3.26
N ASN A 110 11.61 -25.15 -3.12
CA ASN A 110 11.10 -26.39 -3.71
C ASN A 110 11.39 -26.46 -5.21
N THR A 111 11.62 -27.67 -5.74
CA THR A 111 11.68 -27.93 -7.20
C THR A 111 12.66 -27.00 -7.94
N ASN A 112 13.90 -26.95 -7.45
CA ASN A 112 15.01 -26.22 -8.07
C ASN A 112 16.18 -27.17 -8.38
N LEU A 113 17.33 -26.64 -8.83
CA LEU A 113 18.53 -27.42 -9.19
C LEU A 113 19.69 -27.15 -8.22
N ILE A 114 19.38 -26.75 -6.97
CA ILE A 114 20.38 -26.26 -6.00
C ILE A 114 21.30 -27.41 -5.59
N LYS A 115 22.61 -27.20 -5.74
CA LYS A 115 23.64 -28.21 -5.42
C LYS A 115 24.18 -28.10 -4.00
N VAL A 116 24.31 -26.87 -3.50
CA VAL A 116 24.89 -26.52 -2.20
C VAL A 116 24.12 -25.31 -1.67
N LEU A 117 23.77 -25.33 -0.38
CA LEU A 117 23.29 -24.13 0.33
C LEU A 117 24.50 -23.36 0.86
N PRO A 118 24.56 -22.03 0.70
CA PRO A 118 25.66 -21.21 1.19
C PRO A 118 25.72 -21.26 2.73
N GLU A 119 26.92 -21.16 3.30
CA GLU A 119 27.08 -21.11 4.76
C GLU A 119 26.38 -19.89 5.36
N SER A 120 26.31 -18.78 4.63
CA SER A 120 25.60 -17.56 5.03
C SER A 120 24.11 -17.76 5.35
N ILE A 121 23.48 -18.87 4.93
CA ILE A 121 22.09 -19.17 5.31
C ILE A 121 21.93 -19.37 6.83
N THR A 122 23.00 -19.76 7.53
CA THR A 122 22.99 -19.97 8.98
C THR A 122 22.96 -18.66 9.76
N GLU A 123 23.25 -17.52 9.12
CA GLU A 123 23.19 -16.19 9.73
C GLU A 123 21.75 -15.66 9.87
N LEU A 124 20.77 -16.33 9.24
CA LEU A 124 19.35 -15.98 9.32
C LEU A 124 18.76 -16.39 10.68
N LYS A 125 18.86 -15.50 11.66
CA LYS A 125 18.47 -15.76 13.06
C LYS A 125 16.99 -16.13 13.24
N TRP A 126 16.10 -15.58 12.42
CA TRP A 126 14.64 -15.69 12.58
C TRP A 126 13.98 -16.72 11.68
N LEU A 127 14.75 -17.49 10.90
CA LEU A 127 14.20 -18.47 9.98
C LEU A 127 13.57 -19.64 10.74
N ARG A 128 12.26 -19.85 10.53
CA ARG A 128 11.45 -20.92 11.13
C ARG A 128 11.25 -22.09 10.19
N VAL A 129 10.96 -21.80 8.93
CA VAL A 129 10.66 -22.82 7.91
C VAL A 129 11.69 -22.73 6.80
N LEU A 130 12.42 -23.83 6.60
CA LEU A 130 13.30 -24.02 5.45
C LEU A 130 12.83 -25.21 4.63
N SER A 131 12.24 -24.92 3.46
CA SER A 131 11.77 -25.95 2.56
C SER A 131 12.68 -26.04 1.33
N ALA A 132 13.42 -27.13 1.19
CA ALA A 132 14.26 -27.41 0.01
C ALA A 132 14.02 -28.79 -0.64
N PRO A 133 12.75 -29.22 -0.82
CA PRO A 133 12.43 -30.48 -1.46
C PRO A 133 12.72 -30.47 -2.97
N PHE A 134 12.98 -31.64 -3.55
CA PHE A 134 13.22 -31.84 -4.99
C PHE A 134 14.34 -30.95 -5.56
N ASN A 135 15.48 -30.94 -4.86
CA ASN A 135 16.71 -30.25 -5.28
C ASN A 135 17.84 -31.27 -5.56
N ARG A 136 19.08 -30.79 -5.74
CA ARG A 136 20.27 -31.64 -5.96
C ARG A 136 21.32 -31.44 -4.86
N LEU A 137 20.86 -31.19 -3.63
CA LEU A 137 21.72 -30.90 -2.50
C LEU A 137 22.66 -32.07 -2.22
N LYS A 138 23.97 -31.79 -2.11
CA LYS A 138 24.99 -32.79 -1.75
C LYS A 138 25.23 -32.87 -0.24
N LYS A 139 25.24 -31.71 0.42
CA LYS A 139 25.49 -31.55 1.84
C LYS A 139 24.72 -30.33 2.34
N LEU A 140 24.36 -30.36 3.61
CA LEU A 140 23.91 -29.19 4.36
C LEU A 140 25.13 -28.45 4.94
N PRO A 141 25.02 -27.15 5.25
CA PRO A 141 26.08 -26.41 5.91
C PRO A 141 26.44 -27.04 7.27
N SER A 142 27.70 -26.98 7.67
CA SER A 142 28.16 -27.54 8.94
C SER A 142 27.55 -26.84 10.15
N ASN A 143 27.15 -25.57 10.02
CA ASN A 143 26.66 -24.73 11.11
C ASN A 143 25.13 -24.59 11.16
N VAL A 144 24.36 -25.49 10.53
CA VAL A 144 22.88 -25.43 10.59
C VAL A 144 22.35 -25.46 12.03
N GLY A 145 23.10 -26.11 12.94
CA GLY A 145 22.84 -26.10 14.38
C GLY A 145 22.79 -24.71 15.05
N ALA A 146 23.36 -23.69 14.43
CA ALA A 146 23.40 -22.32 14.96
C ALA A 146 22.07 -21.56 14.78
N MET A 147 21.11 -22.12 14.04
CA MET A 147 19.81 -21.50 13.79
C MET A 147 18.88 -21.67 14.99
N GLU A 148 18.71 -20.60 15.78
CA GLU A 148 17.95 -20.61 17.04
C GLU A 148 16.44 -20.79 16.89
N HIS A 149 15.88 -20.36 15.75
CA HIS A 149 14.43 -20.31 15.52
C HIS A 149 13.91 -21.32 14.50
N LEU A 150 14.76 -22.21 13.98
CA LEU A 150 14.36 -23.21 12.99
C LEU A 150 13.42 -24.26 13.61
N GLU A 151 12.21 -24.38 13.08
CA GLU A 151 11.14 -25.27 13.54
C GLU A 151 10.89 -26.40 12.53
N GLU A 152 10.92 -26.08 11.24
CA GLU A 152 10.59 -27.01 10.15
C GLU A 152 11.68 -27.03 9.07
N LEU A 153 12.14 -28.24 8.72
CA LEU A 153 13.15 -28.50 7.70
C LEU A 153 12.70 -29.62 6.75
N TYR A 154 12.44 -29.25 5.49
CA TYR A 154 12.01 -30.21 4.45
C TYR A 154 13.13 -30.45 3.43
N LEU A 155 13.57 -31.71 3.30
CA LEU A 155 14.72 -32.10 2.47
C LEU A 155 14.45 -33.27 1.53
N GLN A 156 13.19 -33.72 1.43
CA GLN A 156 12.77 -34.82 0.55
C GLN A 156 13.12 -34.57 -0.94
N GLY A 157 13.34 -35.61 -1.72
CA GLY A 157 13.68 -35.51 -3.14
C GLY A 157 15.07 -34.97 -3.45
N ASN A 158 16.05 -35.09 -2.53
CA ASN A 158 17.44 -34.70 -2.76
C ASN A 158 18.35 -35.95 -2.92
N PRO A 159 18.56 -36.46 -4.16
CA PRO A 159 19.18 -37.77 -4.35
C PRO A 159 20.67 -37.83 -3.99
N ALA A 160 21.35 -36.68 -3.89
CA ALA A 160 22.77 -36.60 -3.58
C ALA A 160 23.05 -36.35 -2.07
N LEU A 161 22.02 -36.16 -1.26
CA LEU A 161 22.13 -35.91 0.17
C LEU A 161 22.07 -37.24 0.93
N CYS A 162 23.23 -37.78 1.29
CA CYS A 162 23.34 -39.08 1.96
C CYS A 162 23.76 -39.01 3.43
N THR A 163 24.11 -37.80 3.91
CA THR A 163 24.61 -37.56 5.27
C THR A 163 24.03 -36.25 5.81
N LEU A 164 23.49 -36.29 7.03
CA LEU A 164 23.06 -35.11 7.77
C LEU A 164 24.18 -34.65 8.73
N PRO A 165 24.40 -33.34 8.92
CA PRO A 165 25.40 -32.84 9.86
C PRO A 165 24.94 -33.08 11.30
N ASN A 166 25.86 -33.58 12.14
CA ASN A 166 25.57 -33.89 13.55
C ASN A 166 25.15 -32.65 14.34
N THR A 167 25.57 -31.45 13.89
CA THR A 167 25.21 -30.16 14.51
C THR A 167 23.72 -29.85 14.48
N LEU A 168 22.90 -30.53 13.67
CA LEU A 168 21.43 -30.39 13.70
C LEU A 168 20.81 -30.65 15.08
N CYS A 169 21.47 -31.44 15.93
CA CYS A 169 21.02 -31.65 17.31
C CYS A 169 21.06 -30.38 18.19
N HIS A 170 21.81 -29.35 17.79
CA HIS A 170 21.92 -28.09 18.53
C HIS A 170 20.77 -27.12 18.25
N CYS A 171 19.93 -27.38 17.23
CA CYS A 171 18.75 -26.56 16.95
C CYS A 171 17.71 -26.74 18.09
N PRO A 172 17.43 -25.71 18.90
CA PRO A 172 16.62 -25.86 20.11
C PRO A 172 15.12 -26.05 19.80
N ARG A 173 14.67 -25.69 18.59
CA ARG A 173 13.25 -25.61 18.22
C ARG A 173 12.82 -26.55 17.09
N LEU A 174 13.75 -27.33 16.52
CA LEU A 174 13.47 -28.18 15.37
C LEU A 174 12.52 -29.33 15.74
N SER A 175 11.28 -29.26 15.27
CA SER A 175 10.22 -30.25 15.56
C SER A 175 9.92 -31.14 14.35
N HIS A 176 10.03 -30.60 13.15
CA HIS A 176 9.66 -31.28 11.91
C HIS A 176 10.85 -31.36 10.95
N LEU A 177 11.46 -32.55 10.84
CA LEU A 177 12.50 -32.85 9.86
C LEU A 177 11.97 -33.92 8.91
N VAL A 178 11.75 -33.55 7.65
CA VAL A 178 11.26 -34.48 6.63
C VAL A 178 12.37 -34.82 5.65
N VAL A 179 12.73 -36.11 5.61
CA VAL A 179 13.82 -36.66 4.81
C VAL A 179 13.36 -37.91 4.05
N ASP A 180 14.01 -38.23 2.93
CA ASP A 180 13.71 -39.44 2.16
C ASP A 180 14.15 -40.71 2.88
N ILE A 181 13.24 -41.68 2.98
CA ILE A 181 13.52 -43.01 3.53
C ILE A 181 14.38 -43.80 2.52
N GLY A 182 15.43 -44.50 3.00
CA GLY A 182 16.22 -45.42 2.19
C GLY A 182 17.46 -44.82 1.51
N ARG A 183 17.73 -43.53 1.69
CA ARG A 183 18.82 -42.80 0.99
C ARG A 183 19.97 -42.34 1.89
N TYR A 184 19.75 -42.32 3.19
CA TYR A 184 20.75 -41.83 4.15
C TYR A 184 21.61 -42.99 4.63
N THR A 185 22.93 -42.78 4.61
CA THR A 185 23.90 -43.70 5.23
C THR A 185 24.06 -43.39 6.71
N HIS A 186 23.92 -42.11 7.07
CA HIS A 186 24.00 -41.58 8.42
C HIS A 186 22.99 -40.41 8.51
N PRO A 187 21.86 -40.55 9.22
CA PRO A 187 21.40 -41.68 10.06
C PRO A 187 20.91 -42.92 9.27
N PRO A 188 20.94 -44.13 9.87
CA PRO A 188 20.43 -45.36 9.25
C PRO A 188 18.90 -45.32 9.06
N ASN A 189 18.41 -46.07 8.09
CA ASN A 189 16.99 -46.04 7.66
C ASN A 189 16.00 -46.39 8.78
N ASP A 190 16.38 -47.27 9.71
CA ASP A 190 15.53 -47.67 10.84
C ASP A 190 15.22 -46.47 11.75
N ILE A 191 16.20 -45.59 11.95
CA ILE A 191 16.05 -44.36 12.76
C ILE A 191 15.28 -43.29 11.99
N VAL A 192 15.45 -43.24 10.66
CA VAL A 192 14.69 -42.31 9.81
C VAL A 192 13.18 -42.62 9.84
N LEU A 193 12.80 -43.91 9.96
CA LEU A 193 11.41 -44.35 10.07
C LEU A 193 10.74 -43.96 11.40
N GLU A 194 11.52 -43.88 12.48
CA GLU A 194 11.01 -43.49 13.81
C GLU A 194 10.71 -41.98 13.94
N GLY A 195 11.12 -41.18 12.94
CA GLY A 195 10.77 -39.76 12.82
C GLY A 195 11.80 -38.79 13.40
N THR A 196 11.44 -37.50 13.45
CA THR A 196 12.36 -36.39 13.76
C THR A 196 13.10 -36.54 15.08
N SER A 197 12.41 -36.97 16.14
CA SER A 197 12.99 -37.08 17.49
C SER A 197 14.07 -38.17 17.58
N ALA A 198 13.86 -39.30 16.90
CA ALA A 198 14.83 -40.40 16.83
C ALA A 198 16.07 -39.97 16.04
N ILE A 199 15.89 -39.27 14.92
CA ILE A 199 16.99 -38.72 14.12
C ILE A 199 17.85 -37.76 14.96
N LEU A 200 17.23 -36.81 15.68
CA LEU A 200 17.97 -35.85 16.51
C LEU A 200 18.66 -36.51 17.70
N THR A 201 18.04 -37.52 18.31
CA THR A 201 18.63 -38.30 19.40
C THR A 201 19.87 -39.07 18.91
N PHE A 202 19.81 -39.69 17.73
CA PHE A 202 20.95 -40.37 17.13
C PHE A 202 22.11 -39.41 16.82
N LEU A 203 21.81 -38.24 16.24
CA LEU A 203 22.84 -37.23 15.94
C LEU A 203 23.47 -36.66 17.22
N ALA A 204 22.69 -36.48 18.29
CA ALA A 204 23.18 -36.03 19.60
C ALA A 204 24.10 -37.07 20.26
N ALA A 205 23.73 -38.36 20.17
CA ALA A 205 24.55 -39.46 20.68
C ALA A 205 25.92 -39.53 20.00
N GLN A 206 26.03 -39.17 18.72
CA GLN A 206 27.33 -39.12 18.01
C GLN A 206 28.25 -38.00 18.48
N ILE A 207 27.72 -36.95 19.13
CA ILE A 207 28.50 -35.83 19.69
C ILE A 207 28.72 -36.02 21.21
N GLY A 208 28.08 -37.02 21.83
CA GLY A 208 28.17 -37.27 23.27
C GLY A 208 27.25 -36.37 24.09
N LEU A 209 26.12 -35.92 23.53
CA LEU A 209 25.13 -35.06 24.18
C LEU A 209 23.78 -35.78 24.30
N ASP A 210 23.11 -35.61 25.44
CA ASP A 210 21.72 -36.08 25.62
C ASP A 210 20.74 -35.09 24.98
N TYR A 211 19.98 -35.54 23.99
CA TYR A 211 18.92 -34.75 23.36
C TYR A 211 17.75 -34.56 24.34
N LYS A 212 17.52 -33.33 24.81
CA LYS A 212 16.50 -32.99 25.82
C LYS A 212 15.10 -32.70 25.24
N GLY A 213 14.87 -32.99 23.96
CA GLY A 213 13.64 -32.63 23.26
C GLY A 213 13.57 -31.16 22.86
N VAL A 214 12.56 -30.80 22.06
CA VAL A 214 12.28 -29.42 21.64
C VAL A 214 12.07 -28.55 22.88
N ALA A 215 12.86 -27.48 23.02
CA ALA A 215 12.71 -26.54 24.13
C ALA A 215 11.39 -25.78 23.96
N THR A 216 10.31 -26.29 24.55
CA THR A 216 9.05 -25.55 24.70
C THR A 216 9.30 -24.39 25.66
N LEU A 217 9.65 -23.23 25.10
CA LEU A 217 9.43 -21.99 25.81
C LEU A 217 7.92 -21.84 25.99
N ARG A 218 7.51 -22.09 27.24
CA ARG A 218 6.26 -21.62 27.83
C ARG A 218 6.01 -20.21 27.29
N THR A 219 4.94 -20.05 26.52
CA THR A 219 4.16 -18.82 26.60
C THR A 219 3.91 -18.58 28.08
N HIS A 220 4.15 -17.36 28.55
CA HIS A 220 3.75 -16.95 29.89
C HIS A 220 2.25 -17.14 30.03
N ASP A 221 1.85 -18.31 30.51
CA ASP A 221 0.67 -18.66 31.28
C ASP A 221 0.87 -20.11 31.75
N ASP A 222 0.41 -20.43 32.96
CA ASP A 222 0.55 -21.72 33.65
C ASP A 222 1.88 -21.99 34.39
N LYS A 223 2.01 -21.31 35.54
CA LYS A 223 2.63 -21.92 36.73
C LYS A 223 1.56 -22.21 37.77
N THR A 224 0.94 -23.40 37.71
CA THR A 224 0.55 -24.18 38.91
C THR A 224 0.03 -25.55 38.51
N SER A 225 0.91 -26.56 38.47
CA SER A 225 0.49 -27.94 38.76
C SER A 225 1.70 -28.81 39.05
N CYS A 226 2.11 -28.83 40.32
CA CYS A 226 2.48 -30.07 41.01
C CYS A 226 2.48 -29.84 42.53
N ALA A 227 1.30 -29.57 43.09
CA ALA A 227 0.99 -29.80 44.50
C ALA A 227 -0.51 -29.59 44.69
N ASN A 228 -1.34 -30.60 44.39
CA ASN A 228 -2.67 -30.75 45.01
C ASN A 228 -3.32 -32.07 44.60
N GLN A 229 -2.84 -33.16 45.20
CA GLN A 229 -3.55 -34.45 45.22
C GLN A 229 -4.60 -34.53 46.35
N ARG A 230 -5.18 -33.41 46.79
CA ARG A 230 -6.14 -33.41 47.92
C ARG A 230 -7.46 -32.67 47.72
N ASN A 231 -7.73 -32.05 46.59
CA ASN A 231 -9.00 -31.34 46.39
C ASN A 231 -9.74 -31.85 45.14
N LEU A 232 -10.20 -33.09 45.19
CA LEU A 232 -10.94 -33.73 44.09
C LEU A 232 -12.47 -33.59 44.17
N ASN A 233 -13.03 -32.78 45.09
CA ASN A 233 -14.49 -32.81 45.35
C ASN A 233 -15.23 -31.46 45.23
N TYR A 234 -14.62 -30.40 44.71
CA TYR A 234 -15.30 -29.08 44.61
C TYR A 234 -15.40 -28.47 43.20
N LEU A 235 -14.98 -29.18 42.15
CA LEU A 235 -14.89 -28.61 40.79
C LEU A 235 -15.99 -29.05 39.78
N SER A 236 -16.82 -30.05 40.13
CA SER A 236 -17.76 -30.65 39.16
C SER A 236 -18.82 -29.70 38.57
N SER A 237 -19.26 -28.65 39.26
CA SER A 237 -20.31 -27.75 38.74
C SER A 237 -19.79 -26.61 37.86
N ARG A 238 -18.54 -26.16 38.09
CA ARG A 238 -17.96 -25.05 37.34
C ARG A 238 -17.36 -25.51 36.01
N ASP A 239 -16.84 -26.73 35.98
CA ASP A 239 -16.35 -27.38 34.78
C ASP A 239 -17.48 -27.73 33.81
N LEU A 240 -18.67 -28.12 34.32
CA LEU A 240 -19.86 -28.37 33.49
C LEU A 240 -20.37 -27.09 32.82
N GLN A 241 -20.41 -25.97 33.56
CA GLN A 241 -20.79 -24.66 33.02
C GLN A 241 -19.78 -24.09 32.03
N LEU A 242 -18.49 -24.41 32.20
CA LEU A 242 -17.45 -24.07 31.23
C LEU A 242 -17.61 -24.89 29.96
N GLN A 243 -17.91 -26.19 30.06
CA GLN A 243 -18.18 -27.05 28.91
C GLN A 243 -19.43 -26.61 28.12
N GLU A 244 -20.53 -26.26 28.79
CA GLU A 244 -21.72 -25.73 28.12
C GLU A 244 -21.41 -24.42 27.38
N LYS A 245 -20.64 -23.51 27.99
CA LYS A 245 -20.23 -22.27 27.35
C LYS A 245 -19.32 -22.52 26.15
N ILE A 246 -18.37 -23.46 26.25
CA ILE A 246 -17.50 -23.84 25.12
C ILE A 246 -18.35 -24.37 23.96
N LEU A 247 -19.34 -25.22 24.24
CA LEU A 247 -20.24 -25.76 23.23
C LEU A 247 -21.12 -24.67 22.58
N GLU A 248 -21.58 -23.68 23.35
CA GLU A 248 -22.28 -22.50 22.82
C GLU A 248 -21.39 -21.63 21.93
N PHE A 249 -20.11 -21.46 22.29
CA PHE A 249 -19.15 -20.73 21.47
C PHE A 249 -18.83 -21.48 20.17
N GLU A 250 -18.70 -22.81 20.21
CA GLU A 250 -18.52 -23.65 19.02
C GLU A 250 -19.73 -23.53 18.09
N LYS A 251 -20.95 -23.62 18.62
CA LYS A 251 -22.17 -23.47 17.82
C LYS A 251 -22.30 -22.07 17.19
N LYS A 252 -21.98 -21.01 17.92
CA LYS A 252 -21.92 -19.64 17.37
C LYS A 252 -20.84 -19.45 16.32
N LYS A 253 -19.72 -20.17 16.44
CA LYS A 253 -18.65 -20.16 15.44
C LYS A 253 -19.11 -20.85 14.16
N GLU A 254 -19.79 -21.98 14.27
CA GLU A 254 -20.37 -22.69 13.12
C GLU A 254 -21.46 -21.87 12.41
N GLU A 255 -22.35 -21.22 13.17
CA GLU A 255 -23.37 -20.32 12.62
C GLU A 255 -22.74 -19.17 11.82
N LYS A 256 -21.70 -18.52 12.36
CA LYS A 256 -20.95 -17.47 11.63
C LYS A 256 -20.22 -17.98 10.40
N GLN A 257 -19.70 -19.22 10.42
CA GLN A 257 -19.07 -19.83 9.25
C GLN A 257 -20.10 -20.11 8.14
N LEU A 258 -21.29 -20.59 8.52
CA LEU A 258 -22.41 -20.79 7.60
C LEU A 258 -22.91 -19.46 7.00
N GLU A 259 -23.03 -18.41 7.81
CA GLU A 259 -23.37 -17.06 7.33
C GLU A 259 -22.33 -16.52 6.35
N SER A 260 -21.03 -16.72 6.63
CA SER A 260 -19.95 -16.30 5.73
C SER A 260 -20.02 -17.04 4.38
N LEU A 261 -20.26 -18.35 4.39
CA LEU A 261 -20.41 -19.16 3.18
C LEU A 261 -21.66 -18.78 2.38
N ALA A 262 -22.75 -18.42 3.05
CA ALA A 262 -23.96 -17.94 2.39
C ALA A 262 -23.74 -16.59 1.71
N LEU A 263 -23.07 -15.65 2.39
CA LEU A 263 -22.70 -14.35 1.84
C LEU A 263 -21.77 -14.49 0.62
N GLU A 264 -20.79 -15.38 0.68
CA GLU A 264 -19.86 -15.63 -0.42
C GLU A 264 -20.59 -16.17 -1.66
N LYS A 265 -21.54 -17.09 -1.48
CA LYS A 265 -22.40 -17.59 -2.58
C LYS A 265 -23.26 -16.48 -3.18
N GLU A 266 -23.79 -15.58 -2.35
CA GLU A 266 -24.61 -14.47 -2.83
C GLU A 266 -23.80 -13.45 -3.65
N ILE A 267 -22.58 -13.13 -3.20
CA ILE A 267 -21.62 -12.31 -3.94
C ILE A 267 -21.26 -12.97 -5.27
N ALA A 268 -21.02 -14.28 -5.29
CA ALA A 268 -20.72 -15.02 -6.52
C ALA A 268 -21.87 -14.98 -7.53
N ASN A 269 -23.11 -15.19 -7.06
CA ASN A 269 -24.31 -15.10 -7.90
C ASN A 269 -24.52 -13.69 -8.47
N GLN A 270 -24.28 -12.64 -7.68
CA GLN A 270 -24.34 -11.25 -8.15
C GLN A 270 -23.30 -10.97 -9.24
N LYS A 271 -22.05 -11.40 -9.03
CA LYS A 271 -20.98 -11.28 -10.05
C LYS A 271 -21.34 -12.00 -11.35
N GLU A 272 -21.99 -13.17 -11.26
CA GLU A 272 -22.45 -13.90 -12.44
C GLU A 272 -23.55 -13.14 -13.19
N GLN A 273 -24.50 -12.52 -12.49
CA GLN A 273 -25.54 -11.69 -13.09
C GLN A 273 -24.95 -10.44 -13.76
N GLU A 274 -23.99 -9.78 -13.13
CA GLU A 274 -23.29 -8.62 -13.71
C GLU A 274 -22.54 -8.99 -14.99
N MET A 275 -21.83 -10.14 -15.01
CA MET A 275 -21.18 -10.63 -16.22
C MET A 275 -22.18 -10.94 -17.34
N LYS A 276 -23.36 -11.49 -17.02
CA LYS A 276 -24.41 -11.75 -18.02
C LYS A 276 -24.91 -10.45 -18.65
N VAL A 277 -25.18 -9.42 -17.85
CA VAL A 277 -25.61 -8.09 -18.35
C VAL A 277 -24.51 -7.43 -19.18
N HIS A 278 -23.25 -7.54 -18.75
CA HIS A 278 -22.13 -7.00 -19.53
C HIS A 278 -21.98 -7.69 -20.89
N ASN A 279 -22.14 -9.01 -20.93
CA ASN A 279 -22.09 -9.78 -22.18
C ASN A 279 -23.22 -9.41 -23.13
N THR A 280 -24.47 -9.26 -22.65
CA THR A 280 -25.59 -8.86 -23.51
C THR A 280 -25.42 -7.45 -24.05
N PHE A 281 -24.90 -6.51 -23.24
CA PHE A 281 -24.58 -5.16 -23.70
C PHE A 281 -23.47 -5.16 -24.77
N LYS A 282 -22.41 -5.95 -24.57
CA LYS A 282 -21.33 -6.10 -25.53
C LYS A 282 -21.82 -6.67 -26.87
N GLU A 283 -22.66 -7.70 -26.83
CA GLU A 283 -23.29 -8.27 -28.03
C GLU A 283 -24.17 -7.23 -28.76
N GLY A 284 -24.90 -6.39 -28.02
CA GLY A 284 -25.68 -5.28 -28.59
C GLY A 284 -24.79 -4.26 -29.31
N LYS A 285 -23.69 -3.84 -28.67
CA LYS A 285 -22.71 -2.92 -29.25
C LYS A 285 -22.07 -3.48 -30.53
N ASP A 286 -21.69 -4.76 -30.51
CA ASP A 286 -21.04 -5.39 -31.67
C ASP A 286 -22.01 -5.47 -32.87
N LYS A 287 -23.29 -5.81 -32.63
CA LYS A 287 -24.35 -5.80 -33.66
C LYS A 287 -24.57 -4.40 -34.25
N LEU A 288 -24.59 -3.36 -33.42
CA LEU A 288 -24.74 -1.98 -33.88
C LEU A 288 -23.54 -1.55 -34.74
N MET A 289 -22.32 -1.87 -34.31
CA MET A 289 -21.09 -1.57 -35.05
C MET A 289 -21.03 -2.29 -36.40
N GLU A 290 -21.47 -3.54 -36.46
CA GLU A 290 -21.60 -4.28 -37.73
C GLU A 290 -22.66 -3.67 -38.64
N GLY A 291 -23.81 -3.26 -38.09
CA GLY A 291 -24.87 -2.57 -38.82
C GLY A 291 -24.40 -1.27 -39.47
N LEU A 292 -23.71 -0.41 -38.69
CA LEU A 292 -23.16 0.85 -39.19
C LEU A 292 -22.11 0.63 -40.29
N LYS A 293 -21.23 -0.36 -40.15
CA LYS A 293 -20.26 -0.74 -41.19
C LYS A 293 -20.95 -1.19 -42.47
N ALA A 294 -21.99 -2.02 -42.35
CA ALA A 294 -22.75 -2.51 -43.50
C ALA A 294 -23.47 -1.37 -44.24
N GLN A 295 -24.07 -0.43 -43.50
CA GLN A 295 -24.68 0.77 -44.09
C GLN A 295 -23.64 1.65 -44.78
N GLN A 296 -22.48 1.89 -44.17
CA GLN A 296 -21.40 2.67 -44.77
C GLN A 296 -20.88 2.03 -46.08
N MET A 297 -20.73 0.71 -46.12
CA MET A 297 -20.34 0.01 -47.35
C MET A 297 -21.39 0.12 -48.45
N LYS A 298 -22.69 0.00 -48.11
CA LYS A 298 -23.78 0.19 -49.09
C LYS A 298 -23.76 1.57 -49.71
N ILE A 299 -23.63 2.61 -48.89
CA ILE A 299 -23.55 4.00 -49.35
C ILE A 299 -22.31 4.20 -50.24
N ALA A 300 -21.15 3.71 -49.84
CA ALA A 300 -19.93 3.80 -50.66
C ALA A 300 -20.10 3.12 -52.03
N GLN A 301 -20.77 1.98 -52.06
CA GLN A 301 -21.06 1.25 -53.30
C GLN A 301 -22.04 2.01 -54.20
N GLU A 302 -23.08 2.64 -53.63
CA GLU A 302 -24.03 3.47 -54.36
C GLU A 302 -23.38 4.73 -54.94
N VAL A 303 -22.52 5.40 -54.16
CA VAL A 303 -21.73 6.55 -54.62
C VAL A 303 -20.80 6.17 -55.77
N LEU A 304 -20.11 5.02 -55.68
CA LEU A 304 -19.25 4.54 -56.78
C LEU A 304 -20.05 4.25 -58.05
N LYS A 305 -21.23 3.60 -57.92
CA LYS A 305 -22.12 3.37 -59.07
C LYS A 305 -22.59 4.69 -59.69
N PHE A 306 -22.92 5.67 -58.86
CA PHE A 306 -23.34 7.00 -59.33
C PHE A 306 -22.21 7.73 -60.06
N GLN A 307 -21.00 7.74 -59.49
CA GLN A 307 -19.82 8.34 -60.12
C GLN A 307 -19.51 7.69 -61.48
N SER A 308 -19.56 6.35 -61.56
CA SER A 308 -19.36 5.62 -62.81
C SER A 308 -20.40 6.01 -63.88
N LYS A 309 -21.69 6.09 -63.53
CA LYS A 309 -22.73 6.55 -64.47
C LYS A 309 -22.45 7.97 -64.96
N LYS A 310 -22.17 8.91 -64.05
CA LYS A 310 -21.84 10.30 -64.41
C LYS A 310 -20.63 10.39 -65.34
N GLU A 311 -19.61 9.58 -65.11
CA GLU A 311 -18.40 9.55 -65.94
C GLU A 311 -18.66 8.96 -67.33
N THR A 312 -19.53 7.95 -67.44
CA THR A 312 -19.97 7.43 -68.75
C THR A 312 -20.78 8.46 -69.54
N GLU A 313 -21.68 9.20 -68.90
CA GLU A 313 -22.45 10.26 -69.57
C GLU A 313 -21.56 11.43 -70.00
N ARG A 314 -20.62 11.84 -69.13
CA ARG A 314 -19.62 12.85 -69.48
C ARG A 314 -18.78 12.40 -70.68
N SER A 315 -18.37 11.14 -70.73
CA SER A 315 -17.59 10.60 -71.84
C SER A 315 -18.38 10.62 -73.14
N LYS A 316 -19.66 10.23 -73.11
CA LYS A 316 -20.56 10.32 -74.27
C LYS A 316 -20.73 11.77 -74.75
N LEU A 317 -20.91 12.72 -73.83
CA LEU A 317 -21.01 14.13 -74.18
C LEU A 317 -19.74 14.64 -74.87
N ILE A 318 -18.57 14.31 -74.33
CA ILE A 318 -17.28 14.68 -74.94
C ILE A 318 -17.15 14.08 -76.34
N GLU A 319 -17.57 12.84 -76.54
CA GLU A 319 -17.55 12.19 -77.86
C GLU A 319 -18.49 12.90 -78.85
N THR A 320 -19.71 13.24 -78.44
CA THR A 320 -20.63 14.01 -79.29
C THR A 320 -20.08 15.39 -79.63
N LEU A 321 -19.45 16.09 -78.68
CA LEU A 321 -18.83 17.40 -78.93
C LEU A 321 -17.69 17.29 -79.94
N LYS A 322 -16.82 16.27 -79.83
CA LYS A 322 -15.76 16.01 -80.80
C LYS A 322 -16.32 15.80 -82.21
N THR A 323 -17.38 15.00 -82.36
CA THR A 323 -17.99 14.80 -83.68
C THR A 323 -18.58 16.08 -84.26
N ILE A 324 -19.14 16.96 -83.42
CA ILE A 324 -19.66 18.26 -83.84
C ILE A 324 -18.50 19.17 -84.27
N GLU A 325 -17.41 19.19 -83.52
CA GLU A 325 -16.19 19.95 -83.85
C GLU A 325 -15.60 19.49 -85.19
N GLU A 326 -15.44 18.18 -85.41
CA GLU A 326 -14.95 17.61 -86.67
C GLU A 326 -15.87 17.95 -87.86
N ASN A 327 -17.20 17.89 -87.64
CA ASN A 327 -18.18 18.28 -88.65
C ASN A 327 -18.10 19.78 -88.96
N ALA A 328 -17.96 20.63 -87.94
CA ALA A 328 -17.80 22.08 -88.12
C ALA A 328 -16.51 22.40 -88.88
N GLU A 329 -15.39 21.77 -88.53
CA GLU A 329 -14.12 21.91 -89.27
C GLU A 329 -14.26 21.46 -90.73
N SER A 330 -14.95 20.35 -90.99
CA SER A 330 -15.23 19.88 -92.36
C SER A 330 -16.05 20.89 -93.15
N VAL A 331 -17.09 21.47 -92.55
CA VAL A 331 -17.90 22.51 -93.19
C VAL A 331 -17.09 23.79 -93.43
N ILE A 332 -16.30 24.24 -92.47
CA ILE A 332 -15.42 25.41 -92.61
C ILE A 332 -14.43 25.18 -93.75
N ASN A 333 -13.80 24.00 -93.82
CA ASN A 333 -12.88 23.66 -94.90
C ASN A 333 -13.57 23.65 -96.26
N LYS A 334 -14.77 23.06 -96.36
CA LYS A 334 -15.58 23.12 -97.59
C LYS A 334 -15.93 24.56 -97.97
N MET A 335 -16.31 25.41 -97.02
CA MET A 335 -16.58 26.83 -97.30
C MET A 335 -15.33 27.59 -97.74
N LEU A 336 -14.17 27.30 -97.15
CA LEU A 336 -12.89 27.87 -97.56
C LEU A 336 -12.52 27.43 -98.99
N ASP A 337 -12.79 26.18 -99.36
CA ASP A 337 -12.55 25.66 -100.71
C ASP A 337 -13.52 26.24 -101.73
N VAL A 338 -14.81 26.37 -101.39
CA VAL A 338 -15.80 27.06 -102.24
C VAL A 338 -15.39 28.52 -102.45
N ASN A 339 -15.02 29.24 -101.39
CA ASN A 339 -14.57 30.64 -101.50
C ASN A 339 -13.28 30.77 -102.34
N LYS A 340 -12.34 29.83 -102.24
CA LYS A 340 -11.18 29.79 -103.16
C LYS A 340 -11.60 29.55 -104.60
N SER A 341 -12.53 28.62 -104.83
CA SER A 341 -12.99 28.25 -106.17
C SER A 341 -13.84 29.34 -106.84
N GLU A 342 -14.58 30.14 -106.07
CA GLU A 342 -15.41 31.25 -106.58
C GLU A 342 -14.60 32.52 -106.87
N ARG A 343 -13.44 32.73 -106.21
CA ARG A 343 -12.59 33.90 -106.46
C ARG A 343 -11.99 33.94 -107.87
N GLU A 344 -11.70 32.80 -108.46
CA GLU A 344 -11.10 32.72 -109.81
C GLU A 344 -12.11 33.12 -110.92
N PRO A 345 -13.35 32.58 -110.94
CA PRO A 345 -14.41 33.08 -111.83
C PRO A 345 -14.83 34.52 -111.52
N TRP A 346 -14.96 34.92 -110.24
CA TRP A 346 -15.35 36.29 -109.90
C TRP A 346 -14.35 37.33 -110.37
N ARG A 347 -13.04 37.05 -110.35
CA ARG A 347 -12.03 37.94 -110.95
C ARG A 347 -12.25 38.10 -112.45
N LEU A 348 -12.53 37.00 -113.15
CA LEU A 348 -12.76 36.99 -114.59
C LEU A 348 -14.07 37.70 -114.96
N ILE A 349 -15.14 37.44 -114.20
CA ILE A 349 -16.44 38.07 -114.36
C ILE A 349 -16.35 39.56 -114.03
N GLN A 350 -15.69 39.96 -112.93
CA GLN A 350 -15.52 41.37 -112.59
C GLN A 350 -14.71 42.14 -113.65
N GLN A 351 -13.76 41.48 -114.31
CA GLN A 351 -13.02 42.05 -115.43
C GLN A 351 -13.90 42.18 -116.68
N GLN A 352 -14.70 41.16 -116.98
CA GLN A 352 -15.71 41.20 -118.06
C GLN A 352 -16.85 42.20 -117.77
N GLU A 353 -17.25 42.39 -116.52
CA GLU A 353 -18.27 43.36 -116.11
C GLU A 353 -17.72 44.78 -116.17
N LEU A 354 -16.44 45.01 -115.85
CA LEU A 354 -15.78 46.29 -116.07
C LEU A 354 -15.70 46.64 -117.57
N ASP A 355 -15.39 45.65 -118.41
CA ASP A 355 -15.41 45.80 -119.87
C ASP A 355 -16.84 46.04 -120.39
N ARG A 356 -17.82 45.31 -119.86
CA ARG A 356 -19.25 45.45 -120.19
C ARG A 356 -19.85 46.76 -119.70
N ILE A 357 -19.47 47.27 -118.51
CA ILE A 357 -19.89 48.58 -118.00
C ILE A 357 -19.24 49.69 -118.83
N ALA A 358 -18.01 49.52 -119.30
CA ALA A 358 -17.40 50.44 -120.26
C ALA A 358 -18.15 50.46 -121.61
N GLU A 359 -18.73 49.34 -122.04
CA GLU A 359 -19.60 49.26 -123.23
C GLU A 359 -21.05 49.73 -122.97
N GLU A 360 -21.61 49.51 -121.79
CA GLU A 360 -22.98 49.88 -121.40
C GLU A 360 -23.11 51.37 -120.99
N THR A 361 -22.01 52.05 -120.64
CA THR A 361 -22.01 53.52 -120.47
C THR A 361 -22.29 54.29 -121.77
N LEU A 362 -22.28 53.61 -122.94
CA LEU A 362 -22.64 54.18 -124.25
C LEU A 362 -24.11 53.96 -124.65
N PHE A 363 -24.89 53.13 -123.95
CA PHE A 363 -26.30 52.90 -124.23
C PHE A 363 -27.12 52.84 -122.93
N HIS A 364 -27.73 53.97 -122.56
CA HIS A 364 -28.69 54.00 -121.47
C HIS A 364 -30.08 53.60 -121.97
N ASP A 365 -30.59 52.45 -121.51
CA ASP A 365 -32.03 52.17 -121.48
C ASP A 365 -32.41 51.53 -120.13
N ASN A 366 -33.17 52.29 -119.33
CA ASN A 366 -33.45 52.04 -117.91
C ASN A 366 -34.53 50.99 -117.61
N LEU A 367 -35.04 50.25 -118.61
CA LEU A 367 -36.16 49.32 -118.41
C LEU A 367 -35.72 47.87 -118.17
N TYR A 368 -34.65 47.39 -118.82
CA TYR A 368 -34.15 46.03 -118.61
C TYR A 368 -33.49 45.84 -117.23
N THR A 369 -32.90 46.90 -116.67
CA THR A 369 -32.28 46.87 -115.34
C THR A 369 -33.33 46.80 -114.23
N GLU A 370 -34.52 47.39 -114.41
CA GLU A 370 -35.60 47.33 -113.42
C GLU A 370 -36.27 45.95 -113.33
N PHE A 371 -36.52 45.29 -114.46
CA PHE A 371 -37.09 43.93 -114.44
C PHE A 371 -36.12 42.91 -113.85
N ARG A 372 -34.83 42.97 -114.23
CA ARG A 372 -33.81 42.07 -113.67
C ARG A 372 -33.58 42.31 -112.18
N LYS A 373 -33.66 43.57 -111.72
CA LYS A 373 -33.64 43.90 -110.29
C LYS A 373 -34.85 43.33 -109.56
N LYS A 374 -36.06 43.39 -110.13
CA LYS A 374 -37.25 42.78 -109.53
C LYS A 374 -37.12 41.27 -109.41
N ASP A 375 -36.61 40.59 -110.44
CA ASP A 375 -36.41 39.14 -110.40
C ASP A 375 -35.34 38.74 -109.38
N ILE A 376 -34.23 39.50 -109.30
CA ILE A 376 -33.18 39.27 -108.29
C ILE A 376 -33.71 39.53 -106.88
N LEU A 377 -34.48 40.61 -106.68
CA LEU A 377 -35.08 40.91 -105.38
C LEU A 377 -36.09 39.83 -104.96
N ALA A 378 -36.88 39.30 -105.89
CA ALA A 378 -37.81 38.20 -105.61
C ALA A 378 -37.06 36.91 -105.24
N GLU A 379 -35.97 36.57 -105.91
CA GLU A 379 -35.18 35.38 -105.56
C GLU A 379 -34.38 35.58 -104.26
N MET A 380 -33.90 36.80 -103.97
CA MET A 380 -33.30 37.15 -102.68
C MET A 380 -34.31 37.11 -101.55
N GLU A 381 -35.53 37.59 -101.76
CA GLU A 381 -36.64 37.51 -100.80
C GLU A 381 -36.94 36.04 -100.48
N LYS A 382 -37.06 35.19 -101.50
CA LYS A 382 -37.25 33.75 -101.33
C LYS A 382 -36.09 33.07 -100.60
N MET A 383 -34.84 33.48 -100.86
CA MET A 383 -33.66 32.96 -100.13
C MET A 383 -33.69 33.37 -98.66
N LEU A 384 -34.01 34.64 -98.37
CA LEU A 384 -34.14 35.14 -97.00
C LEU A 384 -35.29 34.47 -96.25
N GLU A 385 -36.43 34.20 -96.90
CA GLU A 385 -37.52 33.40 -96.33
C GLU A 385 -37.06 31.97 -95.99
N MET A 386 -36.27 31.37 -96.87
CA MET A 386 -35.76 30.01 -96.66
C MET A 386 -34.66 29.95 -95.58
N GLU A 387 -33.87 31.01 -95.40
CA GLU A 387 -32.88 31.13 -94.31
C GLU A 387 -33.54 31.44 -92.96
N THR A 388 -34.54 32.32 -92.94
CA THR A 388 -35.30 32.65 -91.72
C THR A 388 -36.08 31.45 -91.19
N THR A 389 -36.68 30.64 -92.07
CA THR A 389 -37.33 29.37 -91.69
C THR A 389 -36.32 28.38 -91.10
N LYS A 390 -35.16 28.18 -91.72
CA LYS A 390 -34.09 27.35 -91.14
C LYS A 390 -33.60 27.88 -89.78
N ALA A 391 -33.42 29.19 -89.65
CA ALA A 391 -33.02 29.81 -88.38
C ALA A 391 -34.05 29.56 -87.28
N MET A 392 -35.35 29.70 -87.59
CA MET A 392 -36.44 29.37 -86.65
C MET A 392 -36.45 27.89 -86.26
N GLU A 393 -36.19 26.97 -87.20
CA GLU A 393 -36.07 25.54 -86.89
C GLU A 393 -34.88 25.23 -85.97
N TYR A 394 -33.72 25.87 -86.19
CA TYR A 394 -32.55 25.75 -85.30
C TYR A 394 -32.81 26.34 -83.92
N GLU A 395 -33.46 27.51 -83.83
CA GLU A 395 -33.85 28.11 -82.56
C GLU A 395 -34.85 27.22 -81.81
N GLY A 396 -35.83 26.64 -82.50
CA GLY A 396 -36.79 25.69 -81.93
C GLY A 396 -36.13 24.38 -81.48
N ALA A 397 -35.17 23.84 -82.24
CA ALA A 397 -34.39 22.68 -81.83
C ALA A 397 -33.51 22.98 -80.60
N ARG A 398 -32.85 24.14 -80.58
CA ARG A 398 -32.05 24.61 -79.44
C ARG A 398 -32.90 24.81 -78.19
N ALA A 399 -34.07 25.43 -78.31
CA ALA A 399 -34.99 25.62 -77.19
C ALA A 399 -35.44 24.29 -76.58
N ARG A 400 -35.79 23.30 -77.42
CA ARG A 400 -36.14 21.94 -76.95
C ARG A 400 -35.01 21.25 -76.21
N VAL A 401 -33.78 21.31 -76.72
CA VAL A 401 -32.62 20.71 -76.04
C VAL A 401 -32.36 21.39 -74.69
N ILE A 402 -32.50 22.72 -74.62
CA ILE A 402 -32.37 23.47 -73.35
C ILE A 402 -33.46 23.02 -72.37
N GLU A 403 -34.71 22.95 -72.80
CA GLU A 403 -35.84 22.54 -71.96
C GLU A 403 -35.69 21.10 -71.45
N GLU A 404 -35.29 20.16 -72.32
CA GLU A 404 -34.99 18.77 -71.91
C GLU A 404 -33.81 18.69 -70.93
N SER A 405 -32.76 19.49 -71.13
CA SER A 405 -31.60 19.52 -70.23
C SER A 405 -31.96 20.08 -68.85
N LEU A 406 -32.74 21.17 -68.81
CA LEU A 406 -33.22 21.79 -67.58
C LEU A 406 -34.20 20.87 -66.84
N SER A 407 -35.10 20.19 -67.57
CA SER A 407 -36.02 19.23 -66.97
C SER A 407 -35.29 18.05 -66.33
N LYS A 408 -34.23 17.54 -66.97
CA LYS A 408 -33.38 16.50 -66.39
C LYS A 408 -32.66 17.02 -65.16
N GLU A 409 -32.06 18.20 -65.21
CA GLU A 409 -31.38 18.82 -64.06
C GLU A 409 -32.31 18.99 -62.85
N GLN A 410 -33.54 19.47 -63.08
CA GLN A 410 -34.56 19.56 -62.01
C GLN A 410 -34.95 18.19 -61.43
N GLU A 411 -34.99 17.14 -62.25
CA GLU A 411 -35.27 15.79 -61.79
C GLU A 411 -34.10 15.23 -60.94
N TRP A 412 -32.86 15.49 -61.36
CA TRP A 412 -31.67 15.16 -60.57
C TRP A 412 -31.63 15.92 -59.24
N ASP A 413 -31.96 17.20 -59.24
CA ASP A 413 -32.01 18.02 -58.03
C ASP A 413 -33.06 17.52 -57.04
N ARG A 414 -34.24 17.09 -57.51
CA ARG A 414 -35.26 16.47 -56.65
C ARG A 414 -34.77 15.15 -56.04
N GLN A 415 -34.19 14.27 -56.86
CA GLN A 415 -33.64 13.00 -56.36
C GLN A 415 -32.52 13.23 -55.33
N LEU A 416 -31.68 14.24 -55.56
CA LEU A 416 -30.64 14.61 -54.60
C LEU A 416 -31.24 15.16 -53.30
N LEU A 417 -32.27 16.00 -53.38
CA LEU A 417 -32.97 16.53 -52.21
C LEU A 417 -33.62 15.41 -51.38
N ASP A 418 -34.26 14.44 -52.03
CA ASP A 418 -34.87 13.29 -51.36
C ASP A 418 -33.80 12.47 -50.62
N LEU A 419 -32.69 12.15 -51.27
CA LEU A 419 -31.56 11.44 -50.64
C LEU A 419 -30.96 12.21 -49.45
N LEU A 420 -30.84 13.53 -49.56
CA LEU A 420 -30.37 14.37 -48.46
C LEU A 420 -31.38 14.39 -47.30
N SER A 421 -32.67 14.43 -47.60
CA SER A 421 -33.74 14.41 -46.58
C SER A 421 -33.78 13.07 -45.84
N ASP A 422 -33.62 11.95 -46.55
CA ASP A 422 -33.53 10.62 -45.96
C ASP A 422 -32.30 10.51 -45.07
N ARG A 423 -31.16 11.04 -45.50
CA ARG A 423 -29.94 11.09 -44.69
C ARG A 423 -30.13 11.89 -43.41
N VAL A 424 -30.77 13.05 -43.48
CA VAL A 424 -31.05 13.87 -42.30
C VAL A 424 -31.97 13.11 -41.34
N ARG A 425 -33.00 12.42 -41.86
CA ARG A 425 -33.90 11.59 -41.06
C ARG A 425 -33.17 10.44 -40.37
N ASP A 426 -32.32 9.72 -41.09
CA ASP A 426 -31.51 8.63 -40.52
C ASP A 426 -30.54 9.16 -39.45
N GLN A 427 -29.92 10.32 -39.70
CA GLN A 427 -29.06 10.99 -38.72
C GLN A 427 -29.83 11.37 -37.45
N THR A 428 -31.04 11.93 -37.59
CA THR A 428 -31.87 12.27 -36.42
C THR A 428 -32.27 11.04 -35.62
N LEU A 429 -32.64 9.93 -36.28
CA LEU A 429 -32.97 8.68 -35.59
C LEU A 429 -31.79 8.11 -34.80
N VAL A 430 -30.58 8.16 -35.36
CA VAL A 430 -29.37 7.72 -34.65
C VAL A 430 -29.05 8.64 -33.48
N VAL A 431 -29.20 9.96 -33.63
CA VAL A 431 -28.98 10.92 -32.53
C VAL A 431 -29.98 10.69 -31.40
N ASP A 432 -31.26 10.45 -31.72
CA ASP A 432 -32.29 10.17 -30.74
C ASP A 432 -31.97 8.88 -29.96
N GLN A 433 -31.58 7.81 -30.66
CA GLN A 433 -31.14 6.54 -30.03
C GLN A 433 -29.93 6.75 -29.11
N LEU A 434 -28.92 7.50 -29.56
CA LEU A 434 -27.75 7.81 -28.72
C LEU A 434 -28.13 8.60 -27.47
N SER A 435 -29.10 9.53 -27.57
CA SER A 435 -29.57 10.30 -26.42
C SER A 435 -30.35 9.45 -25.42
N GLU A 436 -31.09 8.44 -25.88
CA GLU A 436 -31.77 7.47 -25.02
C GLU A 436 -30.76 6.56 -24.31
N ASP A 437 -29.75 6.08 -25.03
CA ASP A 437 -28.65 5.28 -24.47
C ASP A 437 -27.84 6.08 -23.45
N GLU A 438 -27.55 7.35 -23.71
CA GLU A 438 -26.86 8.25 -22.78
C GLU A 438 -27.65 8.40 -21.47
N ARG A 439 -28.96 8.67 -21.55
CA ARG A 439 -29.83 8.75 -20.36
C ARG A 439 -29.88 7.44 -19.59
N ALA A 440 -29.92 6.30 -20.28
CA ALA A 440 -29.89 4.99 -19.64
C ALA A 440 -28.55 4.72 -18.94
N GLN A 441 -27.44 5.14 -19.55
CA GLN A 441 -26.10 5.05 -18.95
C GLN A 441 -25.97 5.94 -17.72
N GLU A 442 -26.42 7.19 -17.78
CA GLU A 442 -26.44 8.11 -16.63
C GLU A 442 -27.22 7.51 -15.45
N ALA A 443 -28.40 6.94 -15.72
CA ALA A 443 -29.22 6.30 -14.70
C ALA A 443 -28.55 5.04 -14.11
N ALA A 444 -27.84 4.26 -14.93
CA ALA A 444 -27.09 3.09 -14.47
C ALA A 444 -25.89 3.50 -13.59
N VAL A 445 -25.14 4.53 -13.99
CA VAL A 445 -24.02 5.08 -13.21
C VAL A 445 -24.51 5.62 -11.87
N ALA A 446 -25.63 6.36 -11.85
CA ALA A 446 -26.21 6.87 -10.62
C ALA A 446 -26.56 5.75 -9.62
N LYS A 447 -27.15 4.63 -10.10
CA LYS A 447 -27.44 3.46 -9.27
C LYS A 447 -26.18 2.76 -8.76
N LEU A 448 -25.13 2.68 -9.57
CA LEU A 448 -23.86 2.09 -9.15
C LEU A 448 -23.17 2.94 -8.08
N LEU A 449 -23.23 4.27 -8.22
CA LEU A 449 -22.73 5.19 -7.19
C LEU A 449 -23.51 5.04 -5.88
N GLU A 450 -24.84 4.99 -5.94
CA GLU A 450 -25.67 4.76 -4.75
C GLU A 450 -25.33 3.44 -4.04
N ARG A 451 -25.10 2.36 -4.80
CA ARG A 451 -24.67 1.08 -4.24
C ARG A 451 -23.29 1.17 -3.59
N ASN A 452 -22.33 1.82 -4.24
CA ASN A 452 -20.99 2.00 -3.69
C ASN A 452 -21.03 2.86 -2.41
N ASP A 453 -21.83 3.92 -2.39
CA ASP A 453 -22.03 4.76 -1.21
C ASP A 453 -22.62 3.95 -0.05
N LEU A 454 -23.57 3.06 -0.31
CA LEU A 454 -24.13 2.15 0.69
C LEU A 454 -23.09 1.14 1.22
N GLU A 455 -22.30 0.54 0.33
CA GLU A 455 -21.22 -0.39 0.70
C GLU A 455 -20.13 0.32 1.52
N SER A 456 -19.71 1.51 1.09
CA SER A 456 -18.77 2.38 1.80
C SER A 456 -19.31 2.81 3.16
N SER A 457 -20.61 3.11 3.27
CA SER A 457 -21.26 3.44 4.54
C SER A 457 -21.30 2.24 5.48
N LYS A 458 -21.58 1.04 4.97
CA LYS A 458 -21.56 -0.21 5.73
C LYS A 458 -20.17 -0.52 6.27
N LEU A 459 -19.13 -0.39 5.43
CA LEU A 459 -17.73 -0.56 5.85
C LEU A 459 -17.33 0.45 6.92
N LYS A 460 -17.69 1.73 6.74
CA LYS A 460 -17.45 2.78 7.76
C LYS A 460 -18.17 2.49 9.08
N ALA A 461 -19.37 1.90 9.04
CA ALA A 461 -20.08 1.48 10.24
C ALA A 461 -19.36 0.31 10.94
N GLN A 462 -18.90 -0.69 10.18
CA GLN A 462 -18.13 -1.81 10.71
C GLN A 462 -16.79 -1.37 11.31
N LEU A 463 -16.06 -0.47 10.64
CA LEU A 463 -14.81 0.09 11.16
C LEU A 463 -15.04 0.81 12.49
N ARG A 464 -16.11 1.61 12.61
CA ARG A 464 -16.46 2.26 13.89
C ARG A 464 -16.71 1.27 15.02
N ILE A 465 -17.35 0.12 14.73
CA ILE A 465 -17.56 -0.94 15.73
C ILE A 465 -16.22 -1.55 16.15
N ILE A 466 -15.33 -1.83 15.20
CA ILE A 466 -14.00 -2.39 15.48
C ILE A 466 -13.16 -1.38 16.30
N GLU A 467 -13.15 -0.10 15.92
CA GLU A 467 -12.50 0.97 16.66
C GLU A 467 -13.02 1.05 18.10
N GLN A 468 -14.34 0.95 18.29
CA GLN A 468 -14.94 0.93 19.62
C GLN A 468 -14.46 -0.28 20.43
N GLN A 469 -14.46 -1.48 19.85
CA GLN A 469 -13.98 -2.71 20.50
C GLN A 469 -12.49 -2.64 20.87
N LEU A 470 -11.66 -2.10 19.97
CA LEU A 470 -10.24 -1.86 20.25
C LEU A 470 -10.04 -0.83 21.36
N SER A 471 -10.87 0.22 21.41
CA SER A 471 -10.84 1.20 22.49
C SER A 471 -11.22 0.59 23.86
N GLU A 472 -12.12 -0.39 23.88
CA GLU A 472 -12.50 -1.10 25.09
C GLU A 472 -11.42 -2.10 25.54
N LEU A 473 -10.82 -2.83 24.60
CA LEU A 473 -9.69 -3.73 24.86
C LEU A 473 -8.47 -2.97 25.39
N THR A 474 -8.11 -1.84 24.77
CA THR A 474 -7.00 -1.00 25.24
C THR A 474 -7.26 -0.45 26.64
N LYS A 475 -8.50 -0.02 26.95
CA LYS A 475 -8.88 0.37 28.32
C LYS A 475 -8.73 -0.80 29.31
N TYR A 476 -9.12 -2.01 28.92
CA TYR A 476 -8.97 -3.19 29.76
C TYR A 476 -7.50 -3.54 30.00
N GLU A 477 -6.68 -3.55 28.96
CA GLU A 477 -5.24 -3.82 29.09
C GLU A 477 -4.53 -2.78 29.97
N LEU A 478 -4.88 -1.49 29.84
CA LEU A 478 -4.35 -0.44 30.70
C LEU A 478 -4.74 -0.65 32.16
N LYS A 479 -6.00 -1.03 32.44
CA LYS A 479 -6.44 -1.38 33.80
C LYS A 479 -5.71 -2.61 34.34
N HIS A 480 -5.52 -3.63 33.51
CA HIS A 480 -4.81 -4.85 33.90
C HIS A 480 -3.33 -4.57 34.21
N LYS A 481 -2.64 -3.79 33.37
CA LYS A 481 -1.26 -3.35 33.64
C LYS A 481 -1.16 -2.53 34.92
N ARG A 482 -2.12 -1.63 35.16
CA ARG A 482 -2.18 -0.83 36.39
C ARG A 482 -2.33 -1.73 37.63
N PHE A 483 -3.28 -2.67 37.59
CA PHE A 483 -3.50 -3.61 38.69
C PHE A 483 -2.27 -4.49 38.96
N ASN A 484 -1.60 -4.99 37.92
CA ASN A 484 -0.37 -5.77 38.08
C ASN A 484 0.76 -4.92 38.68
N MET A 485 0.87 -3.64 38.30
CA MET A 485 1.87 -2.73 38.86
C MET A 485 1.59 -2.45 40.34
N GLU A 486 0.33 -2.15 40.70
CA GLU A 486 -0.11 -1.99 42.09
C GLU A 486 0.18 -3.24 42.92
N GLN A 487 -0.05 -4.44 42.36
CA GLN A 487 0.26 -5.70 43.04
C GLN A 487 1.76 -5.87 43.29
N ILE A 488 2.62 -5.56 42.30
CA ILE A 488 4.07 -5.62 42.46
C ILE A 488 4.55 -4.60 43.50
N GLU A 489 3.97 -3.40 43.54
CA GLU A 489 4.29 -2.39 44.54
C GLU A 489 3.99 -2.85 45.96
N VAL A 490 2.82 -3.47 46.18
CA VAL A 490 2.45 -4.05 47.47
C VAL A 490 3.41 -5.18 47.86
N GLU A 491 3.72 -6.09 46.95
CA GLU A 491 4.68 -7.18 47.22
C GLU A 491 6.09 -6.67 47.55
N LEU A 492 6.54 -5.59 46.89
CA LEU A 492 7.82 -4.94 47.18
C LEU A 492 7.80 -4.23 48.54
N ALA A 493 6.68 -3.59 48.91
CA ALA A 493 6.52 -2.98 50.23
C ALA A 493 6.60 -4.03 51.34
N ASP A 494 5.90 -5.16 51.20
CA ASP A 494 5.95 -6.26 52.16
C ASP A 494 7.36 -6.83 52.33
N LYS A 495 8.08 -7.04 51.22
CA LYS A 495 9.48 -7.49 51.27
C LYS A 495 10.41 -6.48 51.94
N ARG A 496 10.18 -5.18 51.74
CA ARG A 496 10.95 -4.12 52.43
C ARG A 496 10.71 -4.14 53.94
N ILE A 497 9.46 -4.33 54.36
CA ILE A 497 9.11 -4.46 55.78
C ILE A 497 9.83 -5.66 56.40
N GLN A 498 9.74 -6.83 55.78
CA GLN A 498 10.45 -8.04 56.26
C GLN A 498 11.97 -7.85 56.37
N LEU A 499 12.59 -7.18 55.38
CA LEU A 499 14.02 -6.88 55.42
C LEU A 499 14.37 -5.89 56.54
N SER A 500 13.53 -4.88 56.79
CA SER A 500 13.74 -3.95 57.91
C SER A 500 13.61 -4.64 59.27
N GLU A 501 12.66 -5.58 59.44
CA GLU A 501 12.54 -6.38 60.65
C GLU A 501 13.78 -7.27 60.89
N LEU A 502 14.30 -7.88 59.82
CA LEU A 502 15.57 -8.62 59.86
C LEU A 502 16.75 -7.72 60.23
N LEU A 503 16.81 -6.50 59.71
CA LEU A 503 17.85 -5.54 60.08
C LEU A 503 17.79 -5.17 61.56
N VAL A 504 16.59 -4.88 62.08
CA VAL A 504 16.38 -4.54 63.49
C VAL A 504 16.80 -5.71 64.39
N THR A 505 16.43 -6.94 64.05
CA THR A 505 16.83 -8.12 64.83
C THR A 505 18.35 -8.35 64.79
N ILE A 506 19.02 -8.10 63.66
CA ILE A 506 20.49 -8.17 63.58
C ILE A 506 21.15 -7.11 64.47
N LEU A 507 20.65 -5.87 64.45
CA LEU A 507 21.16 -4.79 65.30
C LEU A 507 20.98 -5.11 66.79
N GLN A 508 19.82 -5.66 67.19
CA GLN A 508 19.59 -6.13 68.55
C GLN A 508 20.57 -7.23 68.95
N GLN A 509 20.82 -8.22 68.08
CA GLN A 509 21.82 -9.26 68.34
C GLN A 509 23.24 -8.71 68.46
N GLN A 510 23.57 -7.66 67.70
CA GLN A 510 24.88 -6.99 67.79
C GLN A 510 25.03 -6.26 69.14
N GLU A 511 24.00 -5.56 69.60
CA GLU A 511 23.93 -4.90 70.91
C GLU A 511 24.07 -5.92 72.05
N GLU A 512 23.35 -7.03 71.98
CA GLU A 512 23.45 -8.12 72.97
C GLU A 512 24.86 -8.72 73.02
N ARG A 513 25.46 -9.02 71.87
CA ARG A 513 26.84 -9.53 71.80
C ARG A 513 27.84 -8.53 72.37
N LYS A 514 27.66 -7.23 72.07
CA LYS A 514 28.47 -6.15 72.63
C LYS A 514 28.35 -6.11 74.15
N ASN A 515 27.15 -6.20 74.70
CA ASN A 515 26.90 -6.22 76.14
C ASN A 515 27.50 -7.45 76.82
N GLN A 516 27.41 -8.64 76.19
CA GLN A 516 28.06 -9.85 76.68
C GLN A 516 29.59 -9.73 76.72
N LEU A 517 30.19 -9.11 75.69
CA LEU A 517 31.62 -8.82 75.63
C LEU A 517 32.03 -7.85 76.74
N LEU A 518 31.29 -6.74 76.91
CA LEU A 518 31.53 -5.77 77.99
C LEU A 518 31.41 -6.43 79.38
N ALA A 519 30.43 -7.31 79.59
CA ALA A 519 30.28 -8.03 80.85
C ALA A 519 31.46 -9.00 81.11
N ARG A 520 31.99 -9.66 80.08
CA ARG A 520 33.20 -10.48 80.21
C ARG A 520 34.44 -9.64 80.50
N LEU A 521 34.60 -8.49 79.84
CA LEU A 521 35.69 -7.55 80.12
C LEU A 521 35.66 -7.08 81.57
N ARG A 522 34.49 -6.67 82.10
CA ARG A 522 34.33 -6.32 83.52
C ARG A 522 34.68 -7.47 84.46
N LYS A 523 34.34 -8.71 84.11
CA LYS A 523 34.75 -9.89 84.89
C LYS A 523 36.28 -10.06 84.87
N MET A 524 36.94 -9.89 83.73
CA MET A 524 38.40 -9.94 83.65
C MET A 524 39.08 -8.78 84.40
N GLU A 525 38.52 -7.57 84.36
CA GLU A 525 38.98 -6.44 85.17
C GLU A 525 38.80 -6.68 86.68
N ALA A 526 37.72 -7.35 87.10
CA ALA A 526 37.55 -7.75 88.50
C ALA A 526 38.59 -8.78 88.96
N HIS A 527 39.00 -9.70 88.08
CA HIS A 527 40.11 -10.64 88.36
C HIS A 527 41.48 -9.93 88.38
N ARG A 528 41.63 -8.81 87.65
CA ARG A 528 42.84 -7.96 87.67
C ARG A 528 43.06 -7.22 89.01
N LEU A 529 41.99 -6.96 89.77
CA LEU A 529 42.10 -6.40 91.13
C LEU A 529 42.59 -7.43 92.15
N GLU A 530 42.53 -8.72 91.82
CA GLU A 530 43.03 -9.82 92.65
C GLU A 530 44.43 -10.29 92.25
N ASP A 531 44.77 -10.25 90.94
CA ASP A 531 46.10 -10.59 90.41
C ASP A 531 46.72 -9.40 89.65
N ASP A 532 47.76 -8.78 90.23
CA ASP A 532 48.53 -7.60 89.76
C ASP A 532 49.26 -7.83 88.39
N VAL A 533 48.53 -8.15 87.32
CA VAL A 533 49.08 -8.34 85.96
C VAL A 533 48.44 -7.34 84.99
N GLU A 534 49.26 -6.48 84.40
CA GLU A 534 48.84 -5.53 83.37
C GLU A 534 48.74 -6.21 81.99
N ASP A 535 47.56 -6.67 81.62
CA ASP A 535 47.31 -7.21 80.28
C ASP A 535 47.20 -6.11 79.22
N TYR A 536 48.30 -5.87 78.50
CA TYR A 536 48.45 -4.95 77.37
C TYR A 536 47.32 -5.05 76.32
N TRP A 537 46.81 -6.26 76.08
CA TRP A 537 45.75 -6.52 75.10
C TRP A 537 44.40 -5.96 75.54
N LEU A 538 44.11 -5.93 76.85
CA LEU A 538 42.85 -5.39 77.38
C LEU A 538 42.78 -3.87 77.16
N VAL A 539 43.89 -3.17 77.42
CA VAL A 539 44.00 -1.71 77.24
C VAL A 539 43.89 -1.32 75.76
N GLN A 540 44.47 -2.09 74.85
CA GLN A 540 44.28 -1.82 73.42
C GLN A 540 42.90 -2.19 72.91
N TYR A 541 42.26 -3.21 73.47
CA TYR A 541 40.90 -3.59 73.10
C TYR A 541 39.85 -2.57 73.60
N GLN A 542 40.07 -1.98 74.78
CA GLN A 542 39.26 -0.90 75.35
C GLN A 542 39.38 0.36 74.49
N LYS A 543 40.60 0.71 74.04
CA LYS A 543 40.82 1.78 73.05
C LYS A 543 40.14 1.50 71.70
N LEU A 544 40.10 0.24 71.26
CA LEU A 544 39.44 -0.16 70.01
C LEU A 544 37.89 -0.05 70.13
N LEU A 545 37.33 -0.43 71.28
CA LEU A 545 35.91 -0.27 71.62
C LEU A 545 35.51 1.21 71.75
N GLU A 546 36.38 2.04 72.34
CA GLU A 546 36.18 3.49 72.46
C GLU A 546 36.35 4.22 71.12
N SER A 547 37.09 3.62 70.16
CA SER A 547 37.30 4.19 68.81
C SER A 547 36.21 3.86 67.79
N GLN A 548 35.25 2.97 68.12
CA GLN A 548 34.13 2.69 67.22
C GLN A 548 33.12 3.83 67.26
N THR A 549 32.96 4.52 66.12
CA THR A 549 31.96 5.57 65.92
C THR A 549 30.57 5.04 66.25
N VAL A 550 30.00 5.50 67.36
CA VAL A 550 28.64 5.16 67.78
C VAL A 550 27.66 5.85 66.83
N LEU A 551 27.07 5.09 65.91
CA LEU A 551 25.91 5.56 65.17
C LEU A 551 24.75 5.72 66.15
N ASN A 552 24.26 6.94 66.32
CA ASN A 552 23.14 7.19 67.22
C ASN A 552 21.87 6.55 66.65
N ILE A 553 21.34 5.56 67.35
CA ILE A 553 20.18 4.75 66.94
C ILE A 553 18.96 5.64 66.65
N GLN A 554 18.78 6.74 67.39
CA GLN A 554 17.69 7.70 67.14
C GLN A 554 17.84 8.47 65.82
N LEU A 555 19.07 8.74 65.37
CA LEU A 555 19.29 9.37 64.07
C LEU A 555 18.97 8.38 62.94
N VAL A 556 19.37 7.11 63.11
CA VAL A 556 19.06 6.04 62.15
C VAL A 556 17.55 5.85 62.02
N GLU A 557 16.82 5.83 63.14
CA GLU A 557 15.36 5.71 63.16
C GLU A 557 14.66 6.88 62.43
N GLN A 558 15.10 8.13 62.68
CA GLN A 558 14.56 9.31 61.99
C GLN A 558 14.88 9.32 60.49
N MET A 559 16.06 8.84 60.09
CA MET A 559 16.43 8.72 58.67
C MET A 559 15.69 7.59 57.94
N VAL A 560 15.34 6.51 58.65
CA VAL A 560 14.50 5.43 58.12
C VAL A 560 13.06 5.90 57.94
N LEU A 561 12.50 6.63 58.91
CA LEU A 561 11.15 7.21 58.84
C LEU A 561 10.96 8.15 57.64
N HIS A 562 12.01 8.90 57.28
CA HIS A 562 12.01 9.80 56.12
C HIS A 562 12.48 9.14 54.82
N GLY A 563 12.78 7.83 54.83
CA GLY A 563 13.15 7.05 53.64
C GLY A 563 14.58 7.24 53.13
N VAL A 564 15.43 8.00 53.84
CA VAL A 564 16.76 8.45 53.34
C VAL A 564 17.95 7.70 53.94
N HIS A 565 17.70 6.54 54.55
CA HIS A 565 18.71 5.65 55.16
C HIS A 565 19.87 5.24 54.23
N LYS A 566 19.71 5.35 52.90
CA LYS A 566 20.77 5.07 51.91
C LYS A 566 21.96 6.03 52.00
N HIS A 567 21.75 7.24 52.52
CA HIS A 567 22.77 8.28 52.64
C HIS A 567 23.44 8.33 54.02
N LEU A 568 23.09 7.41 54.92
CA LEU A 568 23.68 7.28 56.26
C LEU A 568 25.23 7.14 56.25
N PRO A 569 25.86 6.41 55.31
CA PRO A 569 27.31 6.32 55.25
C PRO A 569 28.00 7.64 54.90
N LEU A 570 27.33 8.53 54.15
CA LEU A 570 27.86 9.84 53.74
C LEU A 570 27.87 10.84 54.90
N LEU A 571 27.07 10.59 55.94
CA LEU A 571 26.96 11.44 57.13
C LEU A 571 27.93 11.04 58.26
N LEU A 572 28.60 9.89 58.13
CA LEU A 572 29.60 9.38 59.07
C LEU A 572 30.92 10.16 58.91
N GLY A 573 30.98 11.34 59.53
CA GLY A 573 32.17 12.21 59.54
C GLY A 573 31.90 13.71 59.45
N LEU A 574 30.64 14.11 59.31
CA LEU A 574 30.23 15.53 59.24
C LEU A 574 29.54 15.97 60.53
N ASP A 575 29.79 17.20 60.97
CA ASP A 575 29.13 17.80 62.13
C ASP A 575 27.64 18.05 61.83
N LEU A 576 26.76 17.25 62.45
CA LEU A 576 25.30 17.27 62.25
C LEU A 576 24.63 18.65 62.46
N HIS A 577 25.31 19.61 63.10
CA HIS A 577 24.81 20.95 63.36
C HIS A 577 25.10 21.96 62.23
N GLN A 578 25.99 21.64 61.28
CA GLN A 578 26.43 22.54 60.21
C GLN A 578 26.00 22.09 58.81
N ILE A 579 25.18 21.05 58.69
CA ILE A 579 24.76 20.49 57.41
C ILE A 579 23.64 21.34 56.79
N THR A 580 23.95 22.05 55.71
CA THR A 580 22.97 22.78 54.88
C THR A 580 22.65 22.01 53.59
N SER A 581 21.45 22.25 53.02
CA SER A 581 21.00 21.60 51.78
C SER A 581 21.95 21.81 50.61
N SER A 582 22.63 22.97 50.55
CA SER A 582 23.63 23.28 49.52
C SER A 582 24.88 22.39 49.60
N LEU A 583 25.32 22.03 50.81
CA LEU A 583 26.51 21.19 51.03
C LEU A 583 26.24 19.71 50.69
N LEU A 584 24.98 19.26 50.83
CA LEU A 584 24.55 17.91 50.47
C LEU A 584 24.42 17.72 48.95
N VAL A 585 24.01 18.77 48.23
CA VAL A 585 23.96 18.77 46.76
C VAL A 585 25.37 18.75 46.16
N GLU A 586 26.33 19.45 46.75
CA GLU A 586 27.76 19.39 46.35
C GLU A 586 28.39 18.00 46.54
N ILE A 587 27.88 17.20 47.48
CA ILE A 587 28.32 15.82 47.76
C ILE A 587 27.60 14.79 46.86
N GLY A 588 26.64 15.24 46.03
CA GLY A 588 25.95 14.40 45.03
C GLY A 588 24.66 13.73 45.52
N VAL A 589 23.96 14.34 46.48
CA VAL A 589 22.63 13.90 46.93
C VAL A 589 21.55 14.67 46.15
N ASP A 590 20.53 13.95 45.68
CA ASP A 590 19.38 14.52 44.96
C ASP A 590 18.65 15.60 45.80
N GLU A 591 18.10 16.65 45.16
CA GLU A 591 17.47 17.78 45.86
C GLU A 591 16.29 17.37 46.77
N GLN A 592 15.54 16.32 46.41
CA GLN A 592 14.46 15.79 47.24
C GLN A 592 14.96 15.03 48.46
N ASP A 593 16.07 14.31 48.30
CA ASP A 593 16.70 13.54 49.38
C ASP A 593 17.48 14.46 50.32
N SER A 594 18.07 15.56 49.82
CA SER A 594 18.78 16.56 50.64
C SER A 594 17.85 17.30 51.60
N VAL A 595 16.65 17.67 51.15
CA VAL A 595 15.61 18.26 52.00
C VAL A 595 15.11 17.27 53.05
N SER A 596 14.95 16.00 52.65
CA SER A 596 14.47 14.94 53.55
C SER A 596 15.52 14.55 54.60
N ILE A 597 16.81 14.59 54.27
CA ILE A 597 17.93 14.43 55.21
C ILE A 597 17.97 15.60 56.20
N CYS A 598 17.89 16.84 55.74
CA CYS A 598 17.87 18.01 56.62
C CYS A 598 16.69 17.96 57.60
N LYS A 599 15.49 17.55 57.14
CA LYS A 599 14.32 17.35 58.01
C LYS A 599 14.54 16.24 59.04
N ALA A 600 15.12 15.11 58.65
CA ALA A 600 15.42 14.01 59.57
C ALA A 600 16.46 14.43 60.64
N ILE A 601 17.48 15.21 60.27
CA ILE A 601 18.48 15.75 61.19
C ILE A 601 17.88 16.81 62.12
N GLN A 602 17.04 17.72 61.62
CA GLN A 602 16.32 18.70 62.45
C GLN A 602 15.37 18.02 63.44
N ALA A 603 14.62 17.01 63.00
CA ALA A 603 13.76 16.21 63.87
C ALA A 603 14.58 15.52 64.97
N TYR A 604 15.73 14.95 64.62
CA TYR A 604 16.66 14.36 65.59
C TYR A 604 17.20 15.40 66.60
N LEU A 605 17.65 16.58 66.15
CA LEU A 605 18.13 17.65 67.04
C LEU A 605 17.00 18.20 67.95
N SER A 606 15.79 18.35 67.42
CA SER A 606 14.62 18.76 68.21
C SER A 606 14.19 17.72 69.25
N SER A 607 14.39 16.43 68.97
CA SER A 607 14.09 15.34 69.91
C SER A 607 15.04 15.31 71.11
N GLN A 608 16.21 15.95 71.00
CA GLN A 608 17.17 16.07 72.11
C GLN A 608 16.90 17.27 73.04
N SER A 609 16.08 18.25 72.64
CA SER A 609 15.65 19.35 73.50
C SER A 609 14.27 19.05 74.11
N SER A 610 14.20 18.87 75.44
CA SER A 610 12.94 18.68 76.17
C SER A 610 11.99 19.89 76.09
N PRO A 611 10.67 19.71 76.29
CA PRO A 611 9.64 20.53 75.64
C PRO A 611 9.28 21.81 76.41
N SER A 612 9.01 22.89 75.68
CA SER A 612 8.23 24.03 76.17
C SER A 612 7.04 24.28 75.25
N ALA A 613 5.91 24.64 75.86
CA ALA A 613 4.57 24.71 75.29
C ALA A 613 4.41 25.74 74.13
N PRO A 614 3.36 25.61 73.30
CA PRO A 614 3.30 26.21 71.96
C PRO A 614 2.75 27.64 71.97
N PRO A 615 3.16 28.49 71.02
CA PRO A 615 2.32 29.57 70.50
C PRO A 615 1.74 29.22 69.11
N ASP A 616 0.60 29.84 68.87
CA ASP A 616 -0.37 29.73 67.76
C ASP A 616 0.17 29.82 66.32
N PRO A 617 -0.63 29.35 65.32
CA PRO A 617 -0.17 29.13 63.96
C PRO A 617 -0.12 30.41 63.13
N ALA A 618 0.92 30.54 62.32
CA ALA A 618 1.03 31.48 61.21
C ALA A 618 1.64 30.72 60.00
N PRO A 619 1.47 31.24 58.78
CA PRO A 619 0.69 30.63 57.72
C PRO A 619 1.49 29.63 56.88
N SER A 620 0.74 28.81 56.14
CA SER A 620 1.20 27.91 55.08
C SER A 620 2.21 28.55 54.12
N PRO A 621 3.27 27.84 53.72
CA PRO A 621 4.26 28.36 52.79
C PRO A 621 3.69 28.42 51.36
N SER A 622 4.02 29.53 50.72
CA SER A 622 3.74 29.90 49.34
C SER A 622 4.16 28.81 48.34
N ALA A 623 3.31 28.61 47.34
CA ALA A 623 3.64 27.89 46.11
C ALA A 623 4.72 28.65 45.31
N PRO A 624 5.54 27.98 44.49
CA PRO A 624 6.60 28.61 43.73
C PRO A 624 6.05 29.58 42.67
N ASP A 625 6.59 30.80 42.66
CA ASP A 625 6.33 31.84 41.67
C ASP A 625 6.82 31.39 40.28
N TYR A 626 5.89 30.94 39.44
CA TYR A 626 6.08 30.97 38.00
C TYR A 626 5.17 32.08 37.47
N GLU A 627 5.73 33.28 37.31
CA GLU A 627 5.04 34.38 36.64
C GLU A 627 4.86 34.04 35.15
N THR A 628 3.76 33.37 34.81
CA THR A 628 3.41 33.07 33.41
C THR A 628 2.74 34.30 32.77
N GLU A 629 3.39 34.89 31.78
CA GLU A 629 2.84 35.98 30.96
C GLU A 629 1.68 35.50 30.07
N CYS A 630 0.73 36.39 29.81
CA CYS A 630 -0.42 36.12 28.94
C CYS A 630 0.03 35.86 27.50
N VAL A 631 -0.40 34.72 26.95
CA VAL A 631 -0.03 34.29 25.58
C VAL A 631 -0.58 35.23 24.49
N VAL A 632 -1.57 36.08 24.83
CA VAL A 632 -2.23 36.97 23.86
C VAL A 632 -1.62 38.37 23.85
N CYS A 633 -1.38 38.99 25.01
CA CYS A 633 -0.82 40.35 25.08
C CYS A 633 0.67 40.40 25.46
N MET A 634 1.24 39.29 25.98
CA MET A 634 2.63 39.16 26.46
C MET A 634 3.07 40.21 27.52
N ASN A 635 2.15 41.02 28.03
CA ASN A 635 2.46 42.14 28.92
C ASN A 635 1.82 42.01 30.31
N SER A 636 0.92 41.05 30.50
CA SER A 636 0.13 40.91 31.74
C SER A 636 0.15 39.47 32.21
N GLN A 637 0.12 39.24 33.52
CA GLN A 637 0.15 37.89 34.09
C GLN A 637 -1.14 37.11 33.77
N CYS A 638 -1.03 35.79 33.70
CA CYS A 638 -2.17 34.90 33.48
C CYS A 638 -3.02 34.76 34.75
N GLU A 639 -4.19 35.37 34.76
CA GLU A 639 -5.12 35.36 35.90
C GLU A 639 -6.36 34.47 35.68
N MET A 640 -6.51 33.87 34.49
CA MET A 640 -7.75 33.19 34.10
C MET A 640 -7.53 31.69 33.82
N VAL A 641 -8.31 30.84 34.49
CA VAL A 641 -8.44 29.40 34.24
C VAL A 641 -9.62 29.13 33.31
N PHE A 642 -9.41 28.30 32.31
CA PHE A 642 -10.44 27.89 31.34
C PHE A 642 -10.96 26.47 31.60
N VAL A 643 -12.26 26.32 31.85
CA VAL A 643 -12.92 25.01 32.03
C VAL A 643 -13.62 24.65 30.72
N PRO A 644 -13.44 23.42 30.17
CA PRO A 644 -12.93 22.20 30.81
C PRO A 644 -11.41 21.96 30.72
N CYS A 645 -10.65 22.78 30.00
CA CYS A 645 -9.26 22.46 29.66
C CYS A 645 -8.22 22.70 30.78
N GLY A 646 -8.57 23.39 31.86
CA GLY A 646 -7.70 23.68 33.00
C GLY A 646 -6.56 24.67 32.73
N HIS A 647 -6.41 25.20 31.52
CA HIS A 647 -5.27 26.06 31.15
C HIS A 647 -5.36 27.46 31.75
N VAL A 648 -4.23 27.93 32.27
CA VAL A 648 -3.98 29.30 32.75
C VAL A 648 -3.06 29.99 31.76
N CYS A 649 -3.63 30.73 30.81
CA CYS A 649 -2.87 31.24 29.65
C CYS A 649 -3.23 32.67 29.23
N CYS A 650 -4.19 33.31 29.91
CA CYS A 650 -4.67 34.64 29.54
C CYS A 650 -4.87 35.54 30.76
N CYS A 651 -4.64 36.85 30.59
CA CYS A 651 -5.06 37.87 31.53
C CYS A 651 -6.58 38.11 31.44
N GLN A 652 -7.14 38.81 32.44
CA GLN A 652 -8.58 39.07 32.51
C GLN A 652 -9.11 39.78 31.25
N GLU A 653 -8.41 40.80 30.73
CA GLU A 653 -8.84 41.57 29.56
C GLU A 653 -8.83 40.73 28.28
N CYS A 654 -7.73 40.03 28.01
CA CYS A 654 -7.60 39.19 26.81
C CYS A 654 -8.59 38.01 26.82
N SER A 655 -9.00 37.54 28.01
CA SER A 655 -9.93 36.43 28.13
C SER A 655 -11.36 36.77 27.67
N GLN A 656 -11.79 38.04 27.67
CA GLN A 656 -13.20 38.41 27.43
C GLN A 656 -13.66 38.03 26.02
N ASN A 657 -12.82 38.26 25.02
CA ASN A 657 -13.17 38.04 23.60
C ASN A 657 -12.83 36.64 23.06
N LEU A 658 -12.25 35.76 23.89
CA LEU A 658 -11.88 34.41 23.48
C LEU A 658 -13.07 33.44 23.60
N ARG A 659 -13.38 32.73 22.52
CA ARG A 659 -14.35 31.62 22.50
C ARG A 659 -13.68 30.24 22.59
N GLN A 660 -12.39 30.16 22.31
CA GLN A 660 -11.58 28.94 22.34
C GLN A 660 -10.28 29.19 23.10
N CYS A 661 -9.76 28.15 23.76
CA CYS A 661 -8.48 28.22 24.47
C CYS A 661 -7.32 28.38 23.46
N PRO A 662 -6.41 29.36 23.62
CA PRO A 662 -5.30 29.55 22.69
C PRO A 662 -4.28 28.40 22.68
N LEU A 663 -4.16 27.65 23.79
CA LEU A 663 -3.25 26.50 23.88
C LEU A 663 -3.82 25.22 23.29
N CYS A 664 -5.05 24.86 23.65
CA CYS A 664 -5.62 23.56 23.26
C CYS A 664 -6.75 23.66 22.22
N ARG A 665 -7.12 24.88 21.79
CA ARG A 665 -8.21 25.17 20.82
C ARG A 665 -9.58 24.59 21.18
N GLY A 666 -9.75 24.13 22.42
CA GLY A 666 -11.03 23.64 22.94
C GLY A 666 -12.01 24.79 23.19
N GLU A 667 -13.31 24.52 23.02
CA GLU A 667 -14.37 25.48 23.32
C GLU A 667 -14.42 25.80 24.82
N LEU A 668 -14.59 27.08 25.14
CA LEU A 668 -14.60 27.58 26.51
C LEU A 668 -16.03 27.64 27.05
N GLU A 669 -16.34 26.82 28.05
CA GLU A 669 -17.66 26.84 28.71
C GLU A 669 -17.68 27.77 29.92
N GLN A 670 -16.63 27.78 30.73
CA GLN A 670 -16.50 28.65 31.91
C GLN A 670 -15.09 29.22 32.05
N LYS A 671 -15.01 30.46 32.55
CA LYS A 671 -13.77 31.21 32.80
C LYS A 671 -13.73 31.60 34.27
N VAL A 672 -12.71 31.16 35.00
CA VAL A 672 -12.57 31.40 36.44
C VAL A 672 -11.35 32.27 36.68
N LYS A 673 -11.50 33.34 37.47
CA LYS A 673 -10.38 34.22 37.85
C LYS A 673 -9.66 33.66 39.07
N ILE A 674 -8.34 33.60 39.01
CA ILE A 674 -7.48 33.29 40.15
C ILE A 674 -7.36 34.56 41.01
N ILE A 675 -7.69 34.44 42.30
CA ILE A 675 -7.46 35.48 43.29
C ILE A 675 -6.31 34.98 44.17
N HIS A 676 -5.17 35.66 44.10
CA HIS A 676 -4.07 35.42 45.04
C HIS A 676 -4.44 36.09 46.37
N CYS A 677 -4.50 35.31 47.46
CA CYS A 677 -4.73 35.79 48.82
C CYS A 677 -3.43 35.85 49.62
#